data_AF-A0AAV1QHG1-F1
#
_entry.id   AF-A0AAV1QHG1-F1
#
_cell.length_a   1.000
_cell.length_b   1.000
_cell.length_c   1.000
_cell.angle_alpha   90.00
_cell.angle_beta   90.00
_cell.angle_gamma   90.00
#
_symmetry.space_group_name_H-M   'P 1'
#
loop_
_entity.id
_entity.type
_entity.pdbx_description
1 polymer ?
#
loop_
_entity_poly.entity_id
_entity_poly.type
_entity_poly.pdbx_seq_one_letter_code
_entity_poly.pdbx_strand_id
1 'polypeptide(L)'
;MQATQLQYDFFTEENAPKWKNLLVPSLEKVLKQVHPNLVSQQEALQYIENLILQLISMLCQAQPRSVQDVEERVQKSFPHPIDKWAIADAQAAIERRKRRNPLALPVDKIHPLLKEVLGYKIDHQVSVYMVAVLEYISADILKLAGNYVRNIRHYEISQQDITVAMCADKVLMDMFHQDQDEDDMVGFFFPLIDEEPSDIEEMNYNELMRSFMSDLRRYLRQLNLIIKVFREPFTSSPMLFSQHDVDSIFSRIVDIHEVTVKLIGLLEDTVEMTDEDNSHPLVASCFEDLAEELAFDPYETYTQEILRSGFHEHFLSQVSKPGAAFHLQSICEGFKEAIQYVLPRLLLTPVYHCLYMFEMLKHLEEKSEYREDKECLKQAITALLNLQSSMERTCSKSLAKRRLSESACRFYSHQMKGKYLSIKKMNEIQKNIDGWEGKDIGQCCNQFIMEGTLTRHGAKHERHIFLFDGLMICCKTNHGPPRLPGASSTAEYRLKEKFFMRKVQINDKDDKEGEYRHAFELILKDGNSVVFQAKSAEEKSSWMAALISLQYRSTLERMLDSAMMHEEKEEPMILPDEDEYRFAEPDSGQNIVFEENILSKSGIPIIKAGTVLKLIERLTYHMYADPNFVRTFLTTYRSFCKPKELLDLLIERFEIPEPRVFEPDPMEGAEQPISPELKRFRKEFVQPVQLRVLNVCRHWVEHHFYDFEREFLMLERLEEFISSVRETH
;
A
#
# COMPACT_ATOMS: atom_id res chain seq x y z
N MET A 1 -39.56 36.27 -2.31
CA MET A 1 -38.21 36.30 -1.71
C MET A 1 -38.21 35.34 -0.53
N GLN A 2 -37.84 34.08 -0.75
CA GLN A 2 -37.53 33.18 0.38
C GLN A 2 -36.20 33.64 0.95
N ALA A 3 -36.18 33.97 2.25
CA ALA A 3 -34.97 34.33 2.94
C ALA A 3 -33.97 33.16 2.85
N THR A 4 -32.76 33.43 2.37
CA THR A 4 -31.61 32.54 2.48
C THR A 4 -31.41 32.24 3.97
N GLN A 5 -31.70 31.02 4.39
CA GLN A 5 -31.56 30.59 5.77
C GLN A 5 -30.05 30.52 6.08
N LEU A 6 -29.61 31.21 7.13
CA LEU A 6 -28.21 31.22 7.58
C LEU A 6 -27.72 29.78 7.77
N GLN A 7 -26.57 29.46 7.16
CA GLN A 7 -25.89 28.17 7.34
C GLN A 7 -25.59 27.96 8.82
N TYR A 8 -25.89 26.78 9.35
CA TYR A 8 -25.64 26.46 10.76
C TYR A 8 -24.14 26.57 11.05
N ASP A 9 -23.76 27.47 11.94
CA ASP A 9 -22.38 27.66 12.36
C ASP A 9 -22.08 26.81 13.59
N PHE A 10 -21.26 25.80 13.38
CA PHE A 10 -20.82 24.83 14.37
C PHE A 10 -19.89 25.45 15.43
N PHE A 11 -19.29 26.61 15.15
CA PHE A 11 -18.23 27.22 15.97
C PHE A 11 -18.68 28.44 16.78
N THR A 12 -19.98 28.77 16.74
CA THR A 12 -20.57 29.81 17.60
C THR A 12 -20.48 29.45 19.09
N GLU A 13 -20.44 30.45 19.98
CA GLU A 13 -20.38 30.23 21.44
C GLU A 13 -21.52 29.35 21.98
N GLU A 14 -22.69 29.36 21.32
CA GLU A 14 -23.86 28.54 21.69
C GLU A 14 -23.74 27.08 21.21
N ASN A 15 -23.17 26.85 20.03
CA ASN A 15 -23.15 25.53 19.39
C ASN A 15 -21.85 24.76 19.57
N ALA A 16 -20.71 25.45 19.68
CA ALA A 16 -19.40 24.85 19.90
C ALA A 16 -19.36 23.82 21.03
N PRO A 17 -19.95 24.04 22.23
CA PRO A 17 -19.93 23.04 23.30
C PRO A 17 -20.75 21.78 23.01
N LYS A 18 -21.67 21.81 22.04
CA LYS A 18 -22.47 20.64 21.65
C LYS A 18 -21.70 19.69 20.72
N TRP A 19 -20.80 20.23 19.90
CA TRP A 19 -20.10 19.50 18.85
C TRP A 19 -18.63 19.19 19.17
N LYS A 20 -17.97 20.04 19.95
CA LYS A 20 -16.54 19.90 20.28
C LYS A 20 -16.29 18.65 21.15
N ASN A 21 -15.32 17.84 20.74
CA ASN A 21 -14.97 16.53 21.31
C ASN A 21 -16.13 15.51 21.35
N LEU A 22 -17.17 15.72 20.54
CA LEU A 22 -18.29 14.78 20.44
C LEU A 22 -17.85 13.49 19.74
N LEU A 23 -17.07 13.62 18.67
CA LEU A 23 -16.64 12.55 17.79
C LEU A 23 -15.28 11.98 18.20
N VAL A 24 -14.40 12.77 18.83
CA VAL A 24 -13.03 12.37 19.21
C VAL A 24 -12.94 10.97 19.85
N PRO A 25 -13.72 10.63 20.91
CA PRO A 25 -13.63 9.29 21.52
C PRO A 25 -14.07 8.15 20.59
N SER A 26 -14.89 8.46 19.60
CA SER A 26 -15.39 7.49 18.62
C SER A 26 -14.43 7.36 17.44
N LEU A 27 -13.79 8.46 17.03
CA LEU A 27 -12.75 8.48 16.01
C LEU A 27 -11.52 7.66 16.43
N GLU A 28 -11.15 7.68 17.71
CA GLU A 28 -10.10 6.80 18.24
C GLU A 28 -10.46 5.31 18.05
N LYS A 29 -11.74 4.94 18.24
CA LYS A 29 -12.21 3.57 17.97
C LYS A 29 -12.16 3.24 16.48
N VAL A 30 -12.54 4.19 15.61
CA VAL A 30 -12.43 4.03 14.15
C VAL A 30 -10.97 3.85 13.74
N LEU A 31 -10.03 4.61 14.32
CA LEU A 31 -8.60 4.42 14.08
C LEU A 31 -8.17 3.00 14.42
N LYS A 32 -8.54 2.50 15.60
CA LYS A 32 -8.19 1.13 16.02
C LYS A 32 -8.80 0.04 15.15
N GLN A 33 -9.93 0.30 14.47
CA GLN A 33 -10.49 -0.63 13.49
C GLN A 33 -9.68 -0.72 12.21
N VAL A 34 -9.07 0.40 11.79
CA VAL A 34 -8.35 0.50 10.51
C VAL A 34 -6.85 0.24 10.68
N HIS A 35 -6.27 0.73 11.77
CA HIS A 35 -4.87 0.59 12.14
C HIS A 35 -4.75 0.27 13.64
N PRO A 36 -4.85 -1.02 14.04
CA PRO A 36 -4.83 -1.42 15.46
C PRO A 36 -3.57 -0.94 16.23
N ASN A 37 -2.45 -0.90 15.52
CA ASN A 37 -1.12 -0.66 16.09
C ASN A 37 -0.72 0.83 16.11
N LEU A 38 -1.53 1.72 15.54
CA LEU A 38 -1.24 3.16 15.55
C LEU A 38 -1.99 3.87 16.68
N VAL A 39 -1.39 4.92 17.21
CA VAL A 39 -2.01 5.84 18.18
C VAL A 39 -2.20 7.19 17.50
N SER A 40 -3.20 7.97 17.89
CA SER A 40 -3.37 9.36 17.41
C SER A 40 -3.17 10.38 18.51
N GLN A 41 -2.61 11.53 18.13
CA GLN A 41 -2.64 12.73 18.96
C GLN A 41 -4.08 13.25 19.06
N GLN A 42 -4.44 13.79 20.22
CA GLN A 42 -5.78 14.33 20.42
C GLN A 42 -6.11 15.47 19.44
N GLU A 43 -5.12 16.30 19.10
CA GLU A 43 -5.24 17.37 18.11
C GLU A 43 -5.53 16.83 16.70
N ALA A 44 -4.96 15.68 16.36
CA ALA A 44 -5.19 14.99 15.08
C ALA A 44 -6.66 14.57 14.94
N LEU A 45 -7.23 13.99 16.00
CA LEU A 45 -8.64 13.60 16.03
C LEU A 45 -9.59 14.80 16.06
N GLN A 46 -9.22 15.88 16.74
CA GLN A 46 -9.98 17.13 16.72
C GLN A 46 -10.00 17.76 15.32
N TYR A 47 -8.89 17.66 14.59
CA TYR A 47 -8.83 18.10 13.20
C TYR A 47 -9.79 17.29 12.31
N ILE A 48 -9.82 15.96 12.45
CA ILE A 48 -10.78 15.10 11.73
C ILE A 48 -12.21 15.45 12.13
N GLU A 49 -12.50 15.64 13.42
CA GLU A 49 -13.83 16.07 13.88
C GLU A 49 -14.30 17.32 13.13
N ASN A 50 -13.44 18.33 12.96
CA ASN A 50 -13.76 19.53 12.21
C ASN A 50 -14.08 19.26 10.74
N LEU A 51 -13.33 18.38 10.07
CA LEU A 51 -13.62 17.96 8.69
C LEU A 51 -14.98 17.26 8.61
N ILE A 52 -15.28 16.37 9.55
CA ILE A 52 -16.57 15.67 9.59
C ILE A 52 -17.73 16.64 9.85
N LEU A 53 -17.53 17.70 10.66
CA LEU A 53 -18.53 18.77 10.82
C LEU A 53 -18.77 19.55 9.53
N GLN A 54 -17.72 19.84 8.75
CA GLN A 54 -17.86 20.45 7.42
C GLN A 54 -18.66 19.55 6.48
N LEU A 55 -18.42 18.24 6.53
CA LEU A 55 -19.18 17.26 5.76
C LEU A 55 -20.66 17.22 6.17
N ILE A 56 -20.96 17.26 7.46
CA ILE A 56 -22.35 17.38 7.97
C ILE A 56 -23.00 18.63 7.38
N SER A 57 -22.32 19.77 7.39
CA SER A 57 -22.82 21.01 6.79
C SER A 57 -23.16 20.81 5.31
N MET A 58 -22.24 20.24 4.54
CA MET A 58 -22.39 20.01 3.11
C MET A 58 -23.55 19.06 2.76
N LEU A 59 -23.76 18.01 3.56
CA LEU A 59 -24.89 17.10 3.40
C LEU A 59 -26.22 17.76 3.79
N CYS A 60 -26.25 18.51 4.90
CA CYS A 60 -27.45 19.17 5.40
C CYS A 60 -27.94 20.33 4.52
N GLN A 61 -27.06 20.97 3.73
CA GLN A 61 -27.43 22.04 2.79
C GLN A 61 -28.52 21.61 1.79
N ALA A 62 -28.57 20.33 1.41
CA ALA A 62 -29.59 19.81 0.50
C ALA A 62 -30.97 19.61 1.16
N GLN A 63 -31.07 19.82 2.47
CA GLN A 63 -32.27 19.56 3.29
C GLN A 63 -32.89 18.18 3.01
N PRO A 64 -32.13 17.08 3.18
CA PRO A 64 -32.63 15.73 2.91
C PRO A 64 -33.74 15.32 3.90
N ARG A 65 -34.87 14.83 3.38
CA ARG A 65 -36.00 14.32 4.18
C ARG A 65 -36.08 12.81 4.20
N SER A 66 -35.49 12.15 3.21
CA SER A 66 -35.45 10.71 3.06
C SER A 66 -34.01 10.19 2.95
N VAL A 67 -33.81 8.88 3.12
CA VAL A 67 -32.51 8.22 2.87
C VAL A 67 -32.08 8.41 1.41
N GLN A 68 -33.03 8.36 0.47
CA GLN A 68 -32.79 8.55 -0.95
C GLN A 68 -32.28 9.97 -1.26
N ASP A 69 -32.79 10.98 -0.55
CA ASP A 69 -32.32 12.36 -0.71
C ASP A 69 -30.86 12.52 -0.26
N VAL A 70 -30.47 11.82 0.82
CA VAL A 70 -29.07 11.79 1.28
C VAL A 70 -28.20 11.07 0.24
N GLU A 71 -28.66 9.94 -0.29
CA GLU A 71 -27.94 9.18 -1.32
C GLU A 71 -27.71 10.02 -2.58
N GLU A 72 -28.73 10.69 -3.10
CA GLU A 72 -28.61 11.60 -4.25
C GLU A 72 -27.64 12.76 -3.96
N ARG A 73 -27.62 13.27 -2.73
CA ARG A 73 -26.67 14.31 -2.34
C ARG A 73 -25.25 13.77 -2.36
N VAL A 74 -24.99 12.61 -1.77
CA VAL A 74 -23.67 11.95 -1.79
C VAL A 74 -23.19 11.73 -3.22
N GLN A 75 -24.03 11.17 -4.11
CA GLN A 75 -23.67 10.96 -5.53
C GLN A 75 -23.27 12.25 -6.26
N LYS A 76 -23.85 13.39 -5.87
CA LYS A 76 -23.58 14.68 -6.52
C LYS A 76 -22.39 15.43 -5.92
N SER A 77 -22.13 15.29 -4.62
CA SER A 77 -21.09 16.07 -3.93
C SER A 77 -19.79 15.29 -3.69
N PHE A 78 -19.82 13.95 -3.69
CA PHE A 78 -18.64 13.13 -3.44
C PHE A 78 -18.02 12.76 -4.79
N PRO A 79 -16.68 12.86 -4.96
CA PRO A 79 -16.04 12.47 -6.21
C PRO A 79 -16.10 10.96 -6.47
N HIS A 80 -16.22 10.55 -7.73
CA HIS A 80 -16.19 9.12 -8.07
C HIS A 80 -14.78 8.51 -7.85
N PRO A 81 -14.63 7.29 -7.27
CA PRO A 81 -15.65 6.33 -6.83
C PRO A 81 -16.02 6.34 -5.34
N ILE A 82 -15.59 7.36 -4.57
CA ILE A 82 -15.87 7.40 -3.12
C ILE A 82 -17.37 7.48 -2.83
N ASP A 83 -18.12 8.08 -3.75
CA ASP A 83 -19.57 8.17 -3.74
C ASP A 83 -20.21 6.78 -3.67
N LYS A 84 -19.86 5.87 -4.59
CA LYS A 84 -20.46 4.54 -4.67
C LYS A 84 -20.14 3.69 -3.46
N TRP A 85 -18.92 3.76 -2.94
CA TRP A 85 -18.52 2.97 -1.78
C TRP A 85 -19.12 3.49 -0.48
N ALA A 86 -19.17 4.81 -0.29
CA ALA A 86 -19.84 5.42 0.86
C ALA A 86 -21.33 5.07 0.90
N ILE A 87 -22.00 5.06 -0.27
CA ILE A 87 -23.40 4.66 -0.41
C ILE A 87 -23.59 3.18 -0.07
N ALA A 88 -22.73 2.31 -0.61
CA ALA A 88 -22.82 0.87 -0.34
C ALA A 88 -22.63 0.55 1.16
N ASP A 89 -21.66 1.19 1.83
CA ASP A 89 -21.46 1.01 3.29
C ASP A 89 -22.65 1.56 4.10
N ALA A 90 -23.16 2.73 3.73
CA ALA A 90 -24.30 3.33 4.40
C ALA A 90 -25.60 2.53 4.24
N GLN A 91 -25.83 1.94 3.06
CA GLN A 91 -26.94 1.01 2.81
C GLN A 91 -26.80 -0.25 3.69
N ALA A 92 -25.60 -0.83 3.78
CA ALA A 92 -25.33 -1.97 4.65
C ALA A 92 -25.61 -1.68 6.14
N ALA A 93 -25.39 -0.44 6.59
CA ALA A 93 -25.69 0.00 7.96
C ALA A 93 -27.21 0.03 8.25
N ILE A 94 -28.05 0.37 7.26
CA ILE A 94 -29.51 0.33 7.40
C ILE A 94 -30.04 -1.11 7.43
N GLU A 95 -29.51 -1.98 6.57
CA GLU A 95 -30.03 -3.35 6.40
C GLU A 95 -29.78 -4.28 7.60
N ARG A 96 -29.05 -3.81 8.63
CA ARG A 96 -28.77 -4.46 9.94
C ARG A 96 -28.20 -5.90 9.90
N ARG A 97 -28.00 -6.50 8.73
CA ARG A 97 -27.65 -7.94 8.57
C ARG A 97 -26.26 -8.21 8.02
N LYS A 98 -25.43 -7.19 7.72
CA LYS A 98 -24.14 -7.39 7.03
C LYS A 98 -22.93 -6.60 7.55
N ARG A 99 -23.09 -5.74 8.56
CA ARG A 99 -21.98 -4.91 9.09
C ARG A 99 -21.31 -5.62 10.27
N ARG A 100 -19.97 -5.76 10.22
CA ARG A 100 -19.14 -6.49 11.20
C ARG A 100 -19.14 -5.82 12.59
N ASN A 101 -19.17 -4.48 12.61
CA ASN A 101 -19.22 -3.66 13.83
C ASN A 101 -20.39 -2.66 13.76
N PRO A 102 -21.10 -2.40 14.86
CA PRO A 102 -22.04 -1.29 14.92
C PRO A 102 -21.31 0.04 14.69
N LEU A 103 -22.06 1.07 14.26
CA LEU A 103 -21.52 2.41 14.06
C LEU A 103 -20.77 2.86 15.33
N ALA A 104 -19.49 3.17 15.17
CA ALA A 104 -18.65 3.70 16.24
C ALA A 104 -19.07 5.12 16.61
N LEU A 105 -19.52 5.92 15.63
CA LEU A 105 -19.98 7.29 15.86
C LEU A 105 -21.33 7.32 16.62
N PRO A 106 -21.54 8.27 17.55
CA PRO A 106 -22.67 8.22 18.47
C PRO A 106 -23.97 8.74 17.82
N VAL A 107 -24.68 7.87 17.10
CA VAL A 107 -25.95 8.19 16.41
C VAL A 107 -26.96 8.86 17.36
N ASP A 108 -27.09 8.36 18.58
CA ASP A 108 -28.05 8.89 19.57
C ASP A 108 -27.75 10.33 19.99
N LYS A 109 -26.48 10.75 19.94
CA LYS A 109 -26.07 12.13 20.23
C LYS A 109 -26.15 13.02 18.99
N ILE A 110 -25.85 12.48 17.82
CA ILE A 110 -25.88 13.22 16.54
C ILE A 110 -27.33 13.45 16.08
N HIS A 111 -28.25 12.50 16.29
CA HIS A 111 -29.63 12.58 15.81
C HIS A 111 -30.41 13.82 16.34
N PRO A 112 -30.37 14.17 17.63
CA PRO A 112 -30.98 15.41 18.12
C PRO A 112 -30.35 16.66 17.50
N LEU A 113 -29.02 16.67 17.32
CA LEU A 113 -28.30 17.82 16.76
C LEU A 113 -28.57 18.00 15.27
N LEU A 114 -28.74 16.92 14.50
CA LEU A 114 -29.14 17.00 13.09
C LEU A 114 -30.52 17.66 12.91
N LYS A 115 -31.46 17.44 13.85
CA LYS A 115 -32.77 18.12 13.83
C LYS A 115 -32.61 19.62 14.04
N GLU A 116 -31.65 20.03 14.86
CA GLU A 116 -31.31 21.44 15.09
C GLU A 116 -30.69 22.07 13.84
N VAL A 117 -29.71 21.39 13.22
CA VAL A 117 -29.03 21.85 11.99
C VAL A 117 -29.99 21.97 10.80
N LEU A 118 -30.89 20.99 10.63
CA LEU A 118 -31.85 20.97 9.52
C LEU A 118 -33.08 21.86 9.77
N GLY A 119 -33.40 22.16 11.03
CA GLY A 119 -34.57 22.95 11.43
C GLY A 119 -35.91 22.21 11.32
N TYR A 120 -35.91 20.88 11.15
CA TYR A 120 -37.12 20.06 11.12
C TYR A 120 -36.88 18.64 11.66
N LYS A 121 -37.96 17.90 11.92
CA LYS A 121 -37.89 16.51 12.37
C LYS A 121 -37.49 15.59 11.22
N ILE A 122 -36.45 14.80 11.43
CA ILE A 122 -36.04 13.71 10.54
C ILE A 122 -36.24 12.35 11.20
N ASP A 123 -36.49 11.34 10.38
CA ASP A 123 -36.58 9.95 10.82
C ASP A 123 -35.23 9.43 11.30
N HIS A 124 -35.25 8.55 12.31
CA HIS A 124 -34.03 7.98 12.88
C HIS A 124 -33.19 7.23 11.84
N GLN A 125 -33.84 6.57 10.87
CA GLN A 125 -33.16 5.85 9.79
C GLN A 125 -32.36 6.77 8.87
N VAL A 126 -32.81 8.01 8.64
CA VAL A 126 -32.06 9.01 7.87
C VAL A 126 -30.80 9.41 8.63
N SER A 127 -30.89 9.59 9.94
CA SER A 127 -29.71 9.89 10.77
C SER A 127 -28.71 8.74 10.82
N VAL A 128 -29.18 7.49 10.91
CA VAL A 128 -28.30 6.30 10.84
C VAL A 128 -27.54 6.29 9.51
N TYR A 129 -28.22 6.55 8.40
CA TYR A 129 -27.59 6.58 7.08
C TYR A 129 -26.54 7.68 6.97
N MET A 130 -26.87 8.90 7.40
CA MET A 130 -25.91 10.01 7.39
C MET A 130 -24.68 9.69 8.25
N VAL A 131 -24.88 9.18 9.47
CA VAL A 131 -23.75 8.82 10.35
C VAL A 131 -22.89 7.71 9.76
N ALA A 132 -23.48 6.74 9.04
CA ALA A 132 -22.71 5.72 8.34
C ALA A 132 -21.81 6.31 7.24
N VAL A 133 -22.32 7.28 6.47
CA VAL A 133 -21.48 8.03 5.49
C VAL A 133 -20.36 8.77 6.20
N LEU A 134 -20.63 9.44 7.33
CA LEU A 134 -19.59 10.15 8.09
C LEU A 134 -18.52 9.19 8.63
N GLU A 135 -18.93 8.02 9.13
CA GLU A 135 -18.00 7.01 9.65
C GLU A 135 -17.13 6.42 8.55
N TYR A 136 -17.69 6.16 7.37
CA TYR A 136 -16.93 5.70 6.20
C TYR A 136 -15.84 6.69 5.82
N ILE A 137 -16.17 7.99 5.73
CA ILE A 137 -15.18 9.03 5.40
C ILE A 137 -14.16 9.23 6.53
N SER A 138 -14.59 9.12 7.79
CA SER A 138 -13.67 9.14 8.94
C SER A 138 -12.64 8.01 8.85
N ALA A 139 -13.12 6.80 8.52
CA ALA A 139 -12.27 5.63 8.34
C ALA A 139 -11.33 5.79 7.14
N ASP A 140 -11.79 6.35 6.02
CA ASP A 140 -10.97 6.59 4.82
C ASP A 140 -9.81 7.56 5.10
N ILE A 141 -10.09 8.68 5.79
CA ILE A 141 -9.06 9.65 6.21
C ILE A 141 -8.04 8.99 7.15
N LEU A 142 -8.50 8.27 8.17
CA LEU A 142 -7.62 7.58 9.12
C LEU A 142 -6.82 6.46 8.47
N LYS A 143 -7.40 5.73 7.50
CA LYS A 143 -6.70 4.71 6.72
C LYS A 143 -5.55 5.31 5.93
N LEU A 144 -5.84 6.39 5.21
CA LEU A 144 -4.88 7.10 4.38
C LEU A 144 -3.74 7.69 5.22
N ALA A 145 -4.07 8.40 6.30
CA ALA A 145 -3.08 8.98 7.20
C ALA A 145 -2.24 7.90 7.90
N GLY A 146 -2.88 6.83 8.39
CA GLY A 146 -2.16 5.72 9.02
C GLY A 146 -1.24 4.96 8.06
N ASN A 147 -1.66 4.78 6.80
CA ASN A 147 -0.80 4.23 5.75
C ASN A 147 0.42 5.12 5.50
N TYR A 148 0.23 6.45 5.43
CA TYR A 148 1.32 7.41 5.29
C TYR A 148 2.32 7.31 6.45
N VAL A 149 1.82 7.39 7.69
CA VAL A 149 2.61 7.31 8.94
C VAL A 149 3.38 5.99 9.04
N ARG A 150 2.76 4.87 8.68
CA ARG A 150 3.41 3.55 8.63
C ARG A 150 4.54 3.50 7.60
N ASN A 151 4.36 4.12 6.44
CA ASN A 151 5.38 4.16 5.38
C ASN A 151 6.62 4.97 5.79
N ILE A 152 6.45 6.02 6.59
CA ILE A 152 7.56 6.79 7.18
C ILE A 152 8.07 6.20 8.51
N ARG A 153 7.58 4.99 8.89
CA ARG A 153 7.97 4.26 10.12
C ARG A 153 7.69 5.01 11.43
N HIS A 154 6.72 5.91 11.43
CA HIS A 154 6.16 6.50 12.65
C HIS A 154 5.02 5.60 13.18
N TYR A 155 4.75 5.70 14.49
CA TYR A 155 3.72 4.89 15.18
C TYR A 155 2.62 5.74 15.82
N GLU A 156 2.70 7.06 15.65
CA GLU A 156 1.77 8.05 16.16
C GLU A 156 1.32 8.95 15.00
N ILE A 157 0.01 9.15 14.86
CA ILE A 157 -0.59 10.03 13.86
C ILE A 157 -0.73 11.43 14.46
N SER A 158 -0.04 12.40 13.88
CA SER A 158 -0.21 13.82 14.19
C SER A 158 -1.22 14.50 13.26
N GLN A 159 -1.67 15.69 13.62
CA GLN A 159 -2.49 16.52 12.73
C GLN A 159 -1.77 16.82 11.41
N GLN A 160 -0.45 17.01 11.46
CA GLN A 160 0.36 17.30 10.29
C GLN A 160 0.34 16.12 9.31
N ASP A 161 0.42 14.89 9.82
CA ASP A 161 0.41 13.69 8.99
C ASP A 161 -0.91 13.52 8.24
N ILE A 162 -2.04 13.78 8.91
CA ILE A 162 -3.36 13.76 8.27
C ILE A 162 -3.40 14.79 7.14
N THR A 163 -2.90 15.99 7.39
CA THR A 163 -2.92 17.08 6.41
C THR A 163 -2.06 16.74 5.19
N VAL A 164 -0.86 16.19 5.40
CA VAL A 164 0.03 15.75 4.31
C VAL A 164 -0.60 14.60 3.52
N ALA A 165 -1.14 13.61 4.21
CA ALA A 165 -1.78 12.46 3.58
C ALA A 165 -3.00 12.89 2.75
N MET A 166 -3.85 13.76 3.30
CA MET A 166 -4.97 14.35 2.58
C MET A 166 -4.50 15.15 1.37
N CYS A 167 -3.49 16.02 1.50
CA CYS A 167 -2.96 16.81 0.36
C CYS A 167 -2.51 15.93 -0.82
N ALA A 168 -2.04 14.71 -0.56
CA ALA A 168 -1.67 13.74 -1.58
C ALA A 168 -2.88 13.01 -2.20
N ASP A 169 -4.02 12.97 -1.52
CA ASP A 169 -5.26 12.35 -1.99
C ASP A 169 -6.19 13.37 -2.66
N LYS A 170 -6.25 13.30 -3.99
CA LYS A 170 -7.03 14.22 -4.81
C LYS A 170 -8.53 14.19 -4.51
N VAL A 171 -9.06 13.04 -4.09
CA VAL A 171 -10.49 12.84 -3.86
C VAL A 171 -10.92 13.52 -2.56
N LEU A 172 -10.20 13.31 -1.47
CA LEU A 172 -10.48 13.94 -0.18
C LEU A 172 -10.19 15.45 -0.24
N MET A 173 -9.15 15.88 -0.95
CA MET A 173 -8.90 17.31 -1.14
C MET A 173 -10.00 18.00 -1.93
N ASP A 174 -10.47 17.38 -3.02
CA ASP A 174 -11.61 17.89 -3.79
C ASP A 174 -12.91 17.84 -2.97
N MET A 175 -13.02 16.99 -1.95
CA MET A 175 -14.21 16.90 -1.10
C MET A 175 -14.26 18.01 -0.02
N PHE A 176 -13.14 18.35 0.61
CA PHE A 176 -13.11 19.28 1.75
C PHE A 176 -12.65 20.71 1.41
N HIS A 177 -11.92 20.93 0.31
CA HIS A 177 -11.30 22.23 0.01
C HIS A 177 -11.72 22.77 -1.37
N GLN A 178 -13.02 22.78 -1.65
CA GLN A 178 -13.59 23.27 -2.92
C GLN A 178 -13.47 24.81 -3.08
N ASP A 179 -13.51 25.58 -1.98
CA ASP A 179 -13.71 27.05 -2.01
C ASP A 179 -12.75 27.91 -1.14
N GLN A 180 -11.70 27.35 -0.50
CA GLN A 180 -10.80 28.15 0.33
C GLN A 180 -9.74 28.88 -0.50
N ASP A 181 -9.74 30.22 -0.43
CA ASP A 181 -8.70 31.09 -0.98
C ASP A 181 -7.33 30.76 -0.35
N GLU A 182 -6.32 30.71 -1.20
CA GLU A 182 -5.04 30.05 -0.96
C GLU A 182 -4.13 30.74 0.09
N ASP A 183 -4.52 31.89 0.67
CA ASP A 183 -3.59 32.74 1.43
C ASP A 183 -3.34 32.31 2.89
N ASP A 184 -4.31 31.70 3.59
CA ASP A 184 -4.18 31.44 5.04
C ASP A 184 -3.61 30.05 5.41
N MET A 185 -3.61 29.10 4.48
CA MET A 185 -3.23 27.71 4.81
C MET A 185 -1.71 27.55 4.99
N VAL A 186 -0.87 28.22 4.20
CA VAL A 186 0.54 27.82 3.97
C VAL A 186 1.49 28.09 5.15
N GLY A 187 1.10 28.94 6.10
CA GLY A 187 1.98 29.40 7.19
C GLY A 187 2.27 28.35 8.28
N PHE A 188 1.47 27.30 8.37
CA PHE A 188 1.56 26.28 9.45
C PHE A 188 2.34 25.01 9.06
N PHE A 189 2.79 24.88 7.80
CA PHE A 189 3.07 23.58 7.16
C PHE A 189 4.44 22.93 7.37
N PHE A 190 5.38 23.50 8.14
CA PHE A 190 6.73 22.91 8.27
C PHE A 190 7.41 23.10 9.63
N PRO A 191 7.69 22.00 10.35
CA PRO A 191 8.98 21.78 10.98
C PRO A 191 9.84 20.91 10.07
N LEU A 192 11.03 21.41 9.74
CA LEU A 192 12.12 20.64 9.14
C LEU A 192 12.46 19.45 10.05
N ILE A 193 12.11 18.24 9.66
CA ILE A 193 12.76 17.03 10.18
C ILE A 193 13.90 16.72 9.20
N ASP A 194 15.09 17.15 9.60
CA ASP A 194 16.37 16.78 8.99
C ASP A 194 16.69 15.33 9.39
N GLU A 195 16.41 14.38 8.51
CA GLU A 195 17.14 13.11 8.49
C GLU A 195 17.71 12.91 7.09
N GLU A 196 19.04 13.02 6.99
CA GLU A 196 19.82 12.66 5.80
C GLU A 196 19.79 11.13 5.62
N PRO A 197 19.48 10.60 4.43
CA PRO A 197 19.72 9.20 4.13
C PRO A 197 21.19 8.99 3.77
N SER A 198 21.82 8.00 4.41
CA SER A 198 23.16 7.51 4.08
C SER A 198 23.18 6.82 2.72
N ASP A 199 24.27 7.00 1.95
CA ASP A 199 24.47 6.29 0.68
C ASP A 199 24.58 4.77 0.91
N ILE A 200 24.17 3.94 -0.06
CA ILE A 200 24.21 2.46 0.02
C ILE A 200 25.61 1.94 0.40
N GLU A 201 26.66 2.66 -0.01
CA GLU A 201 28.04 2.36 0.35
C GLU A 201 28.29 2.46 1.86
N GLU A 202 27.62 3.37 2.56
CA GLU A 202 27.74 3.62 4.00
C GLU A 202 26.84 2.73 4.87
N MET A 203 25.81 2.11 4.27
CA MET A 203 24.84 1.28 5.02
C MET A 203 25.50 0.01 5.57
N ASN A 204 25.18 -0.37 6.80
CA ASN A 204 25.56 -1.70 7.33
C ASN A 204 24.63 -2.81 6.78
N TYR A 205 24.98 -4.08 7.02
CA TYR A 205 24.19 -5.23 6.52
C TYR A 205 22.72 -5.16 6.96
N ASN A 206 22.46 -4.83 8.23
CA ASN A 206 21.09 -4.75 8.75
C ASN A 206 20.26 -3.65 8.10
N GLU A 207 20.84 -2.47 7.88
CA GLU A 207 20.18 -1.38 7.19
C GLU A 207 19.89 -1.74 5.73
N LEU A 208 20.87 -2.36 5.06
CA LEU A 208 20.73 -2.82 3.69
C LEU A 208 19.59 -3.85 3.58
N MET A 209 19.56 -4.83 4.48
CA MET A 209 18.53 -5.86 4.53
C MET A 209 17.15 -5.27 4.84
N ARG A 210 17.04 -4.35 5.81
CA ARG A 210 15.79 -3.64 6.13
C ARG A 210 15.27 -2.82 4.95
N SER A 211 16.17 -2.20 4.19
CA SER A 211 15.83 -1.47 2.97
C SER A 211 15.30 -2.43 1.89
N PHE A 212 16.03 -3.53 1.65
CA PHE A 212 15.64 -4.55 0.68
C PHE A 212 14.29 -5.20 1.00
N MET A 213 14.03 -5.55 2.26
CA MET A 213 12.73 -6.06 2.71
C MET A 213 11.59 -5.06 2.49
N SER A 214 11.85 -3.77 2.73
CA SER A 214 10.88 -2.71 2.46
C SER A 214 10.56 -2.61 0.98
N ASP A 215 11.57 -2.75 0.12
CA ASP A 215 11.41 -2.75 -1.33
C ASP A 215 10.67 -3.98 -1.84
N LEU A 216 10.97 -5.16 -1.29
CA LEU A 216 10.25 -6.40 -1.61
C LEU A 216 8.77 -6.29 -1.27
N ARG A 217 8.40 -5.72 -0.11
CA ARG A 217 6.99 -5.51 0.24
C ARG A 217 6.30 -4.51 -0.69
N ARG A 218 6.99 -3.43 -1.08
CA ARG A 218 6.47 -2.48 -2.08
C ARG A 218 6.29 -3.16 -3.45
N TYR A 219 7.26 -3.98 -3.85
CA TYR A 219 7.21 -4.75 -5.08
C TYR A 219 6.04 -5.74 -5.08
N LEU A 220 5.86 -6.49 -3.99
CA LEU A 220 4.73 -7.40 -3.79
C LEU A 220 3.39 -6.65 -3.89
N ARG A 221 3.28 -5.45 -3.32
CA ARG A 221 2.07 -4.61 -3.48
C ARG A 221 1.84 -4.23 -4.94
N GLN A 222 2.89 -3.90 -5.70
CA GLN A 222 2.78 -3.61 -7.13
C GLN A 222 2.39 -4.85 -7.95
N LEU A 223 2.91 -6.02 -7.61
CA LEU A 223 2.49 -7.29 -8.22
C LEU A 223 1.01 -7.56 -7.97
N ASN A 224 0.55 -7.37 -6.72
CA ASN A 224 -0.86 -7.48 -6.37
C ASN A 224 -1.72 -6.47 -7.14
N LEU A 225 -1.25 -5.24 -7.35
CA LEU A 225 -1.94 -4.27 -8.20
C LEU A 225 -2.09 -4.80 -9.64
N ILE A 226 -1.02 -5.34 -10.22
CA ILE A 226 -1.05 -5.90 -11.58
C ILE A 226 -2.02 -7.09 -11.65
N ILE A 227 -1.98 -8.00 -10.67
CA ILE A 227 -2.78 -9.23 -10.68
C ILE A 227 -4.26 -8.94 -10.36
N LYS A 228 -4.53 -8.30 -9.23
CA LYS A 228 -5.89 -8.16 -8.69
C LYS A 228 -6.70 -7.01 -9.30
N VAL A 229 -6.02 -5.98 -9.82
CA VAL A 229 -6.69 -4.80 -10.40
C VAL A 229 -6.60 -4.81 -11.92
N PHE A 230 -5.42 -5.05 -12.50
CA PHE A 230 -5.24 -4.97 -13.95
C PHE A 230 -5.53 -6.28 -14.69
N ARG A 231 -5.12 -7.44 -14.16
CA ARG A 231 -5.30 -8.75 -14.80
C ARG A 231 -6.71 -9.30 -14.59
N GLU A 232 -7.26 -9.13 -13.40
CA GLU A 232 -8.57 -9.67 -13.02
C GLU A 232 -9.70 -9.33 -14.03
N PRO A 233 -9.84 -8.10 -14.54
CA PRO A 233 -10.85 -7.79 -15.56
C PRO A 233 -10.73 -8.55 -16.88
N PHE A 234 -9.53 -9.02 -17.24
CA PHE A 234 -9.34 -9.86 -18.42
C PHE A 234 -9.75 -11.30 -18.13
N THR A 235 -9.42 -11.81 -16.95
CA THR A 235 -9.75 -13.18 -16.50
C THR A 235 -11.25 -13.35 -16.25
N SER A 236 -11.90 -12.35 -15.64
CA SER A 236 -13.34 -12.32 -15.35
C SER A 236 -14.23 -12.28 -16.61
N SER A 237 -13.67 -12.08 -17.81
CA SER A 237 -14.42 -11.98 -19.07
C SER A 237 -13.90 -12.94 -20.15
N PRO A 238 -14.06 -14.26 -19.94
CA PRO A 238 -13.51 -15.29 -20.84
C PRO A 238 -14.10 -15.26 -22.25
N MET A 239 -15.29 -14.67 -22.42
CA MET A 239 -15.93 -14.48 -23.72
C MET A 239 -15.26 -13.37 -24.55
N LEU A 240 -14.57 -12.43 -23.89
CA LEU A 240 -13.84 -11.33 -24.54
C LEU A 240 -12.34 -11.62 -24.63
N PHE A 241 -11.75 -12.23 -23.60
CA PHE A 241 -10.32 -12.55 -23.53
C PHE A 241 -10.13 -14.03 -23.23
N SER A 242 -9.48 -14.75 -24.14
CA SER A 242 -9.10 -16.14 -23.90
C SER A 242 -7.95 -16.21 -22.88
N GLN A 243 -7.72 -17.38 -22.29
CA GLN A 243 -6.57 -17.59 -21.40
C GLN A 243 -5.25 -17.26 -22.10
N HIS A 244 -5.13 -17.62 -23.39
CA HIS A 244 -3.97 -17.27 -24.20
C HIS A 244 -3.81 -15.75 -24.37
N ASP A 245 -4.90 -14.99 -24.50
CA ASP A 245 -4.82 -13.52 -24.57
C ASP A 245 -4.28 -12.95 -23.24
N VAL A 246 -4.77 -13.45 -22.11
CA VAL A 246 -4.30 -13.05 -20.76
C VAL A 246 -2.81 -13.37 -20.61
N ASP A 247 -2.41 -14.60 -20.92
CA ASP A 247 -1.02 -15.05 -20.81
C ASP A 247 -0.10 -14.24 -21.75
N SER A 248 -0.58 -13.85 -22.93
CA SER A 248 0.20 -13.03 -23.87
C SER A 248 0.47 -11.60 -23.39
N ILE A 249 -0.32 -11.09 -22.45
CA ILE A 249 -0.16 -9.74 -21.86
C ILE A 249 0.64 -9.81 -20.56
N PHE A 250 0.28 -10.76 -19.68
CA PHE A 250 0.77 -10.82 -18.31
C PHE A 250 1.85 -11.87 -18.09
N SER A 251 2.07 -12.81 -19.03
CA SER A 251 3.10 -13.84 -18.94
C SER A 251 3.06 -14.57 -17.59
N ARG A 252 4.24 -14.89 -17.03
CA ARG A 252 4.48 -15.60 -15.78
C ARG A 252 4.38 -14.71 -14.53
N ILE A 253 3.55 -13.66 -14.55
CA ILE A 253 3.44 -12.71 -13.42
C ILE A 253 2.97 -13.36 -12.11
N VAL A 254 2.14 -14.40 -12.20
CA VAL A 254 1.62 -15.14 -11.04
C VAL A 254 2.75 -15.95 -10.40
N ASP A 255 3.52 -16.67 -11.21
CA ASP A 255 4.69 -17.44 -10.74
C ASP A 255 5.73 -16.51 -10.08
N ILE A 256 5.99 -15.34 -10.67
CA ILE A 256 6.85 -14.30 -10.08
C ILE A 256 6.31 -13.82 -8.73
N HIS A 257 4.99 -13.62 -8.61
CA HIS A 257 4.36 -13.24 -7.36
C HIS A 257 4.52 -14.32 -6.29
N GLU A 258 4.30 -15.60 -6.63
CA GLU A 258 4.47 -16.71 -5.69
C GLU A 258 5.90 -16.81 -5.15
N VAL A 259 6.90 -16.72 -6.02
CA VAL A 259 8.33 -16.72 -5.63
C VAL A 259 8.65 -15.51 -4.74
N THR A 260 8.09 -14.34 -5.06
CA THR A 260 8.29 -13.13 -4.24
C THR A 260 7.70 -13.28 -2.85
N VAL A 261 6.51 -13.89 -2.73
CA VAL A 261 5.90 -14.16 -1.42
C VAL A 261 6.70 -15.22 -0.65
N LYS A 262 7.17 -16.29 -1.32
CA LYS A 262 8.03 -17.32 -0.70
C LYS A 262 9.31 -16.68 -0.15
N LEU A 263 10.00 -15.86 -0.96
CA LEU A 263 11.21 -15.15 -0.56
C LEU A 263 10.97 -14.22 0.63
N ILE A 264 9.92 -13.39 0.60
CA ILE A 264 9.60 -12.50 1.72
C ILE A 264 9.36 -13.32 3.00
N GLY A 265 8.59 -14.40 2.91
CA GLY A 265 8.32 -15.28 4.05
C GLY A 265 9.61 -15.84 4.67
N LEU A 266 10.48 -16.44 3.85
CA LEU A 266 11.76 -17.00 4.32
C LEU A 266 12.66 -15.94 4.98
N LEU A 267 12.71 -14.73 4.41
CA LEU A 267 13.48 -13.62 4.97
C LEU A 267 12.87 -13.11 6.29
N GLU A 268 11.54 -12.98 6.38
CA GLU A 268 10.85 -12.58 7.62
C GLU A 268 11.06 -13.61 8.71
N ASP A 269 10.93 -14.90 8.39
CA ASP A 269 11.16 -16.03 9.29
C ASP A 269 12.62 -16.01 9.81
N THR A 270 13.60 -15.83 8.92
CA THR A 270 15.03 -15.78 9.31
C THR A 270 15.35 -14.59 10.21
N VAL A 271 14.79 -13.41 9.90
CA VAL A 271 14.95 -12.21 10.74
C VAL A 271 14.29 -12.41 12.11
N GLU A 272 13.13 -13.07 12.18
CA GLU A 272 12.43 -13.37 13.43
C GLU A 272 13.19 -14.38 14.30
N MET A 273 13.89 -15.33 13.68
CA MET A 273 14.69 -16.37 14.34
C MET A 273 16.08 -15.89 14.80
N THR A 274 16.50 -14.69 14.41
CA THR A 274 17.83 -14.16 14.71
C THR A 274 17.89 -13.52 16.10
N ASP A 275 18.82 -13.97 16.94
CA ASP A 275 19.02 -13.40 18.28
C ASP A 275 19.66 -12.01 18.26
N GLU A 276 19.44 -11.25 19.35
CA GLU A 276 20.08 -9.94 19.57
C GLU A 276 21.61 -10.02 19.70
N ASP A 277 22.16 -11.19 20.03
CA ASP A 277 23.61 -11.42 20.13
C ASP A 277 24.28 -11.55 18.75
N ASN A 278 23.51 -11.80 17.69
CA ASN A 278 24.02 -11.86 16.32
C ASN A 278 24.15 -10.44 15.74
N SER A 279 25.24 -10.19 15.01
CA SER A 279 25.46 -8.89 14.39
C SER A 279 24.46 -8.61 13.27
N HIS A 280 24.00 -9.65 12.55
CA HIS A 280 22.96 -9.57 11.53
C HIS A 280 22.34 -10.97 11.24
N PRO A 281 21.13 -11.04 10.63
CA PRO A 281 20.51 -12.31 10.23
C PRO A 281 21.28 -12.99 9.09
N LEU A 282 21.28 -14.32 9.09
CA LEU A 282 21.92 -15.16 8.07
C LEU A 282 20.95 -15.47 6.93
N VAL A 283 20.62 -14.45 6.12
CA VAL A 283 19.59 -14.56 5.08
C VAL A 283 20.06 -15.28 3.80
N ALA A 284 21.35 -15.61 3.71
CA ALA A 284 21.92 -16.18 2.50
C ALA A 284 21.30 -17.51 2.07
N SER A 285 21.00 -18.39 3.04
CA SER A 285 20.37 -19.69 2.79
C SER A 285 19.03 -19.54 2.07
N CYS A 286 18.24 -18.52 2.42
CA CYS A 286 16.96 -18.24 1.76
C CYS A 286 17.12 -18.03 0.24
N PHE A 287 18.22 -17.39 -0.19
CA PHE A 287 18.50 -17.17 -1.60
C PHE A 287 19.14 -18.39 -2.26
N GLU A 288 19.99 -19.10 -1.53
CA GLU A 288 20.62 -20.33 -2.01
C GLU A 288 19.58 -21.38 -2.34
N ASP A 289 18.67 -21.69 -1.41
CA ASP A 289 17.62 -22.70 -1.60
C ASP A 289 16.76 -22.39 -2.83
N LEU A 290 16.28 -21.14 -2.95
CA LEU A 290 15.46 -20.71 -4.08
C LEU A 290 16.25 -20.70 -5.40
N ALA A 291 17.54 -20.40 -5.37
CA ALA A 291 18.37 -20.41 -6.56
C ALA A 291 18.70 -21.85 -7.01
N GLU A 292 18.91 -22.77 -6.06
CA GLU A 292 19.13 -24.20 -6.34
C GLU A 292 17.89 -24.85 -6.94
N GLU A 293 16.70 -24.51 -6.46
CA GLU A 293 15.40 -24.93 -7.01
C GLU A 293 15.07 -24.30 -8.38
N LEU A 294 15.91 -23.40 -8.89
CA LEU A 294 15.63 -22.61 -10.10
C LEU A 294 14.32 -21.80 -9.99
N ALA A 295 13.93 -21.41 -8.78
CA ALA A 295 12.66 -20.70 -8.52
C ALA A 295 12.59 -19.34 -9.24
N PHE A 296 13.73 -18.76 -9.65
CA PHE A 296 13.80 -17.49 -10.35
C PHE A 296 13.67 -17.59 -11.89
N ASP A 297 13.63 -18.80 -12.48
CA ASP A 297 13.46 -19.02 -13.92
C ASP A 297 12.23 -18.33 -14.56
N PRO A 298 11.08 -18.18 -13.87
CA PRO A 298 9.95 -17.40 -14.40
C PRO A 298 10.33 -15.97 -14.82
N TYR A 299 11.32 -15.34 -14.18
CA TYR A 299 11.81 -14.02 -14.57
C TYR A 299 12.47 -14.03 -15.95
N GLU A 300 13.11 -15.13 -16.37
CA GLU A 300 13.70 -15.24 -17.71
C GLU A 300 12.62 -15.19 -18.77
N THR A 301 11.63 -16.08 -18.66
CA THR A 301 10.51 -16.20 -19.60
C THR A 301 9.74 -14.89 -19.68
N TYR A 302 9.42 -14.31 -18.52
CA TYR A 302 8.74 -13.04 -18.41
C TYR A 302 9.52 -11.90 -19.11
N THR A 303 10.83 -11.81 -18.87
CA THR A 303 11.68 -10.78 -19.48
C THR A 303 11.73 -10.91 -21.00
N GLN A 304 11.83 -12.14 -21.52
CA GLN A 304 11.85 -12.39 -22.96
C GLN A 304 10.54 -12.02 -23.65
N GLU A 305 9.40 -12.29 -23.02
CA GLU A 305 8.07 -12.01 -23.56
C GLU A 305 7.72 -10.52 -23.51
N ILE A 306 7.91 -9.87 -22.36
CA ILE A 306 7.58 -8.44 -22.17
C ILE A 306 8.49 -7.52 -22.99
N LEU A 307 9.77 -7.86 -23.17
CA LEU A 307 10.73 -7.08 -23.95
C LEU A 307 10.80 -7.45 -25.43
N ARG A 308 9.91 -8.33 -25.91
CA ARG A 308 9.79 -8.67 -27.33
C ARG A 308 9.45 -7.42 -28.17
N SER A 309 10.00 -7.32 -29.38
CA SER A 309 9.86 -6.15 -30.26
C SER A 309 8.40 -5.82 -30.64
N GLY A 310 7.55 -6.84 -30.78
CA GLY A 310 6.12 -6.68 -31.12
C GLY A 310 5.16 -6.67 -29.93
N PHE A 311 5.66 -6.64 -28.68
CA PHE A 311 4.80 -6.72 -27.49
C PHE A 311 3.79 -5.57 -27.43
N HIS A 312 4.24 -4.33 -27.67
CA HIS A 312 3.37 -3.15 -27.55
C HIS A 312 2.26 -3.13 -28.60
N GLU A 313 2.56 -3.50 -29.85
CA GLU A 313 1.56 -3.59 -30.93
C GLU A 313 0.51 -4.66 -30.63
N HIS A 314 0.96 -5.84 -30.18
CA HIS A 314 0.07 -6.93 -29.76
C HIS A 314 -0.82 -6.51 -28.57
N PHE A 315 -0.23 -5.88 -27.56
CA PHE A 315 -0.95 -5.34 -26.41
C PHE A 315 -2.04 -4.35 -26.82
N LEU A 316 -1.70 -3.36 -27.65
CA LEU A 316 -2.67 -2.36 -28.12
C LEU A 316 -3.79 -2.99 -28.97
N SER A 317 -3.47 -4.00 -29.78
CA SER A 317 -4.46 -4.79 -30.53
C SER A 317 -5.48 -5.46 -29.60
N GLN A 318 -5.02 -6.05 -28.49
CA GLN A 318 -5.89 -6.69 -27.50
C GLN A 318 -6.79 -5.69 -26.75
N VAL A 319 -6.26 -4.51 -26.40
CA VAL A 319 -7.01 -3.47 -25.69
C VAL A 319 -8.02 -2.76 -26.61
N SER A 320 -7.73 -2.71 -27.91
CA SER A 320 -8.54 -1.99 -28.91
C SER A 320 -9.54 -2.88 -29.66
N LYS A 321 -9.60 -4.18 -29.38
CA LYS A 321 -10.52 -5.10 -30.08
C LYS A 321 -12.00 -4.77 -29.78
N PRO A 322 -12.94 -5.15 -30.67
CA PRO A 322 -14.36 -4.87 -30.48
C PRO A 322 -14.88 -5.37 -29.13
N GLY A 323 -15.57 -4.52 -28.37
CA GLY A 323 -16.09 -4.84 -27.04
C GLY A 323 -15.10 -4.66 -25.88
N ALA A 324 -13.78 -4.76 -26.11
CA ALA A 324 -12.78 -4.59 -25.06
C ALA A 324 -12.74 -3.17 -24.50
N ALA A 325 -12.76 -2.15 -25.37
CA ALA A 325 -12.75 -0.75 -24.92
C ALA A 325 -13.96 -0.40 -24.06
N PHE A 326 -15.15 -0.90 -24.41
CA PHE A 326 -16.38 -0.68 -23.65
C PHE A 326 -16.35 -1.40 -22.30
N HIS A 327 -15.89 -2.66 -22.28
CA HIS A 327 -15.69 -3.43 -21.05
C HIS A 327 -14.74 -2.70 -20.09
N LEU A 328 -13.56 -2.30 -20.57
CA LEU A 328 -12.57 -1.61 -19.73
C LEU A 328 -13.07 -0.25 -19.22
N GLN A 329 -13.83 0.50 -20.02
CA GLN A 329 -14.45 1.76 -19.59
C GLN A 329 -15.56 1.56 -18.54
N SER A 330 -16.19 0.38 -18.51
CA SER A 330 -17.30 0.10 -17.58
C SER A 330 -16.85 -0.16 -16.14
N ILE A 331 -15.56 -0.49 -15.92
CA ILE A 331 -15.01 -0.85 -14.62
C ILE A 331 -14.91 0.38 -13.71
N CYS A 332 -14.15 1.39 -14.14
CA CYS A 332 -14.13 2.70 -13.52
C CYS A 332 -13.73 3.78 -14.55
N GLU A 333 -14.05 5.03 -14.24
CA GLU A 333 -13.62 6.16 -15.06
C GLU A 333 -12.09 6.19 -15.15
N GLY A 334 -11.55 6.35 -16.37
CA GLY A 334 -10.11 6.39 -16.62
C GLY A 334 -9.39 5.03 -16.67
N PHE A 335 -10.10 3.92 -16.44
CA PHE A 335 -9.47 2.60 -16.36
C PHE A 335 -8.87 2.16 -17.69
N LYS A 336 -9.55 2.44 -18.81
CA LYS A 336 -9.04 2.16 -20.16
C LYS A 336 -7.71 2.87 -20.39
N GLU A 337 -7.61 4.14 -20.01
CA GLU A 337 -6.40 4.94 -20.16
C GLU A 337 -5.28 4.42 -19.26
N ALA A 338 -5.61 3.99 -18.04
CA ALA A 338 -4.66 3.34 -17.14
C ALA A 338 -4.12 2.03 -17.73
N ILE A 339 -4.99 1.20 -18.32
CA ILE A 339 -4.59 -0.02 -19.04
C ILE A 339 -3.66 0.35 -20.21
N GLN A 340 -4.07 1.29 -21.06
CA GLN A 340 -3.34 1.61 -22.29
C GLN A 340 -1.95 2.20 -22.05
N TYR A 341 -1.80 3.05 -21.02
CA TYR A 341 -0.59 3.84 -20.81
C TYR A 341 0.21 3.44 -19.55
N VAL A 342 -0.46 3.05 -18.47
CA VAL A 342 0.20 2.75 -17.18
C VAL A 342 0.62 1.29 -17.09
N LEU A 343 -0.26 0.35 -17.46
CA LEU A 343 0.01 -1.08 -17.35
C LEU A 343 1.31 -1.52 -18.07
N PRO A 344 1.62 -1.09 -19.31
CA PRO A 344 2.87 -1.47 -19.98
C PRO A 344 4.13 -1.09 -19.22
N ARG A 345 4.06 -0.05 -18.36
CA ARG A 345 5.16 0.35 -17.48
C ARG A 345 5.22 -0.49 -16.23
N LEU A 346 4.08 -0.79 -15.62
CA LEU A 346 4.00 -1.68 -14.46
C LEU A 346 4.50 -3.09 -14.80
N LEU A 347 4.28 -3.56 -16.03
CA LEU A 347 4.81 -4.85 -16.50
C LEU A 347 6.34 -4.87 -16.64
N LEU A 348 7.04 -3.74 -16.61
CA LEU A 348 8.51 -3.71 -16.59
C LEU A 348 9.07 -3.82 -15.17
N THR A 349 8.24 -3.63 -14.14
CA THR A 349 8.64 -3.67 -12.72
C THR A 349 9.39 -4.97 -12.35
N PRO A 350 8.93 -6.18 -12.72
CA PRO A 350 9.65 -7.42 -12.41
C PRO A 350 11.05 -7.49 -13.02
N VAL A 351 11.25 -6.93 -14.22
CA VAL A 351 12.56 -6.91 -14.87
C VAL A 351 13.55 -6.06 -14.06
N TYR A 352 13.13 -4.89 -13.61
CA TYR A 352 13.98 -4.05 -12.74
C TYR A 352 14.27 -4.71 -11.41
N HIS A 353 13.25 -5.31 -10.79
CA HIS A 353 13.40 -5.95 -9.51
C HIS A 353 14.44 -7.08 -9.55
N CYS A 354 14.38 -7.94 -10.56
CA CYS A 354 15.33 -9.05 -10.69
C CYS A 354 16.76 -8.57 -10.97
N LEU A 355 16.94 -7.53 -11.79
CA LEU A 355 18.27 -6.94 -12.01
C LEU A 355 18.84 -6.32 -10.73
N TYR A 356 18.00 -5.61 -9.97
CA TYR A 356 18.35 -5.04 -8.68
C TYR A 356 18.71 -6.13 -7.65
N MET A 357 17.99 -7.25 -7.65
CA MET A 357 18.28 -8.39 -6.78
C MET A 357 19.71 -8.91 -6.99
N PHE A 358 20.19 -9.02 -8.23
CA PHE A 358 21.56 -9.46 -8.51
C PHE A 358 22.61 -8.49 -7.95
N GLU A 359 22.36 -7.17 -8.00
CA GLU A 359 23.24 -6.16 -7.40
C GLU A 359 23.20 -6.26 -5.87
N MET A 360 22.01 -6.45 -5.30
CA MET A 360 21.80 -6.57 -3.86
C MET A 360 22.49 -7.79 -3.26
N LEU A 361 22.46 -8.95 -3.92
CA LEU A 361 23.17 -10.15 -3.45
C LEU A 361 24.68 -9.92 -3.35
N LYS A 362 25.26 -9.15 -4.28
CA LYS A 362 26.69 -8.80 -4.23
C LYS A 362 27.00 -7.88 -3.05
N HIS A 363 26.15 -6.88 -2.80
CA HIS A 363 26.33 -6.00 -1.64
C HIS A 363 26.14 -6.72 -0.31
N LEU A 364 25.23 -7.69 -0.23
CA LEU A 364 25.10 -8.56 0.95
C LEU A 364 26.36 -9.40 1.16
N GLU A 365 26.94 -9.97 0.10
CA GLU A 365 28.17 -10.78 0.20
C GLU A 365 29.36 -9.95 0.69
N GLU A 366 29.50 -8.73 0.17
CA GLU A 366 30.56 -7.80 0.56
C GLU A 366 30.43 -7.38 2.03
N LYS A 367 29.19 -7.10 2.49
CA LYS A 367 28.91 -6.54 3.83
C LYS A 367 28.65 -7.59 4.91
N SER A 368 28.49 -8.86 4.56
CA SER A 368 28.27 -9.94 5.53
C SER A 368 29.49 -10.06 6.47
N GLU A 369 29.24 -10.36 7.74
CA GLU A 369 30.27 -10.58 8.77
C GLU A 369 30.54 -12.07 9.00
N TYR A 370 29.58 -12.94 8.64
CA TYR A 370 29.67 -14.38 8.86
C TYR A 370 30.18 -15.11 7.62
N ARG A 371 31.11 -16.05 7.83
CA ARG A 371 31.70 -16.82 6.72
C ARG A 371 30.71 -17.76 6.06
N GLU A 372 29.86 -18.43 6.82
CA GLU A 372 28.82 -19.34 6.28
C GLU A 372 27.84 -18.58 5.37
N ASP A 373 27.35 -17.43 5.85
CA ASP A 373 26.45 -16.55 5.07
C ASP A 373 27.10 -16.11 3.74
N LYS A 374 28.39 -15.77 3.74
CA LYS A 374 29.13 -15.44 2.50
C LYS A 374 29.21 -16.59 1.51
N GLU A 375 29.45 -17.82 1.98
CA GLU A 375 29.56 -18.97 1.09
C GLU A 375 28.21 -19.29 0.44
N CYS A 376 27.12 -19.25 1.22
CA CYS A 376 25.76 -19.42 0.72
C CYS A 376 25.40 -18.32 -0.31
N LEU A 377 25.77 -17.05 -0.06
CA LEU A 377 25.58 -15.96 -1.04
C LEU A 377 26.36 -16.19 -2.33
N LYS A 378 27.60 -16.68 -2.25
CA LYS A 378 28.38 -17.03 -3.45
C LYS A 378 27.73 -18.16 -4.23
N GLN A 379 27.18 -19.17 -3.55
CA GLN A 379 26.46 -20.27 -4.19
C GLN A 379 25.20 -19.76 -4.90
N ALA A 380 24.38 -18.95 -4.22
CA ALA A 380 23.20 -18.31 -4.80
C ALA A 380 23.55 -17.44 -6.03
N ILE A 381 24.54 -16.55 -5.91
CA ILE A 381 25.01 -15.72 -7.02
C ILE A 381 25.46 -16.59 -8.20
N THR A 382 26.21 -17.68 -7.92
CA THR A 382 26.72 -18.59 -8.96
C THR A 382 25.59 -19.31 -9.68
N ALA A 383 24.59 -19.82 -8.95
CA ALA A 383 23.42 -20.49 -9.52
C ALA A 383 22.61 -19.53 -10.42
N LEU A 384 22.53 -18.24 -10.05
CA LEU A 384 21.80 -17.22 -10.80
C LEU A 384 22.56 -16.63 -12.01
N LEU A 385 23.83 -16.99 -12.25
CA LEU A 385 24.63 -16.41 -13.34
C LEU A 385 24.01 -16.62 -14.73
N ASN A 386 23.39 -17.78 -14.96
CA ASN A 386 22.76 -18.10 -16.24
C ASN A 386 21.55 -17.19 -16.50
N LEU A 387 20.68 -17.06 -15.49
CA LEU A 387 19.53 -16.15 -15.51
C LEU A 387 19.98 -14.70 -15.73
N GLN A 388 20.94 -14.23 -14.92
CA GLN A 388 21.51 -12.88 -15.04
C GLN A 388 22.03 -12.62 -16.46
N SER A 389 22.85 -13.52 -16.98
CA SER A 389 23.43 -13.39 -18.33
C SER A 389 22.36 -13.41 -19.43
N SER A 390 21.29 -14.18 -19.27
CA SER A 390 20.17 -14.20 -20.23
C SER A 390 19.37 -12.91 -20.21
N MET A 391 19.04 -12.40 -19.01
CA MET A 391 18.34 -11.13 -18.83
C MET A 391 19.17 -9.96 -19.35
N GLU A 392 20.46 -9.85 -19.01
CA GLU A 392 21.35 -8.79 -19.49
C GLU A 392 21.48 -8.79 -21.03
N ARG A 393 21.57 -9.98 -21.65
CA ARG A 393 21.56 -10.11 -23.12
C ARG A 393 20.23 -9.65 -23.74
N THR A 394 19.11 -9.90 -23.07
CA THR A 394 17.79 -9.45 -23.55
C THR A 394 17.61 -7.95 -23.37
N CYS A 395 18.00 -7.40 -22.21
CA CYS A 395 17.94 -5.99 -21.87
C CYS A 395 18.90 -5.13 -22.71
N SER A 396 20.04 -5.66 -23.14
CA SER A 396 21.04 -4.95 -23.98
C SER A 396 20.61 -4.80 -25.44
N LYS A 397 19.56 -5.49 -25.90
CA LYS A 397 18.95 -5.26 -27.22
C LYS A 397 18.48 -3.80 -27.30
N SER A 398 18.82 -3.09 -28.38
CA SER A 398 18.59 -1.64 -28.52
C SER A 398 17.17 -1.17 -28.13
N LEU A 399 16.13 -1.89 -28.55
CA LEU A 399 14.73 -1.58 -28.21
C LEU A 399 14.40 -1.81 -26.72
N ALA A 400 14.90 -2.91 -26.14
CA ALA A 400 14.74 -3.21 -24.73
C ALA A 400 15.47 -2.19 -23.86
N LYS A 401 16.73 -1.86 -24.20
CA LYS A 401 17.53 -0.83 -23.54
C LYS A 401 16.84 0.53 -23.55
N ARG A 402 16.18 0.89 -24.67
CA ARG A 402 15.42 2.14 -24.78
C ARG A 402 14.18 2.15 -23.88
N ARG A 403 13.36 1.09 -23.90
CA ARG A 403 12.19 0.93 -23.00
C ARG A 403 12.58 0.93 -21.54
N LEU A 404 13.71 0.28 -21.22
CA LEU A 404 14.25 0.22 -19.88
C LEU A 404 14.81 1.58 -19.45
N SER A 405 15.54 2.30 -20.30
CA SER A 405 16.02 3.65 -19.96
C SER A 405 14.87 4.64 -19.73
N GLU A 406 13.75 4.47 -20.43
CA GLU A 406 12.58 5.34 -20.29
C GLU A 406 11.84 5.11 -18.97
N SER A 407 11.70 3.84 -18.55
CA SER A 407 10.99 3.48 -17.32
C SER A 407 11.91 3.45 -16.08
N ALA A 408 13.23 3.29 -16.26
CA ALA A 408 14.25 3.25 -15.21
C ALA A 408 14.35 4.58 -14.46
N CYS A 409 13.94 5.69 -15.08
CA CYS A 409 13.94 7.01 -14.45
C CYS A 409 12.71 7.30 -13.56
N ARG A 410 11.70 6.43 -13.46
CA ARG A 410 10.39 6.90 -12.93
C ARG A 410 9.69 6.05 -11.88
N PHE A 411 9.89 4.73 -11.83
CA PHE A 411 9.18 3.87 -10.85
C PHE A 411 10.07 3.15 -9.84
N TYR A 412 11.29 2.74 -10.22
CA TYR A 412 12.18 1.99 -9.33
C TYR A 412 13.31 2.84 -8.73
N SER A 413 13.95 3.73 -9.49
CA SER A 413 15.14 4.48 -9.00
C SER A 413 14.84 5.77 -8.23
N HIS A 414 13.62 6.29 -8.30
CA HIS A 414 13.32 7.66 -7.82
C HIS A 414 12.52 7.75 -6.51
N GLN A 415 12.08 6.62 -5.93
CA GLN A 415 11.68 6.60 -4.52
C GLN A 415 12.87 6.41 -3.57
N MET A 416 14.07 6.13 -4.11
CA MET A 416 15.31 5.96 -3.35
C MET A 416 16.16 7.23 -3.24
N LYS A 417 15.73 8.35 -3.84
CA LYS A 417 16.39 9.64 -3.60
C LYS A 417 15.61 10.38 -2.54
N GLY A 418 16.23 10.52 -1.37
CA GLY A 418 15.64 11.15 -0.20
C GLY A 418 14.93 12.47 -0.53
N LYS A 419 13.90 12.79 0.26
CA LYS A 419 13.10 14.01 0.17
C LYS A 419 13.96 15.27 -0.06
N TYR A 420 15.15 15.30 0.56
CA TYR A 420 16.15 16.35 0.40
C TYR A 420 16.69 16.54 -1.03
N LEU A 421 17.10 15.46 -1.73
CA LEU A 421 17.57 15.53 -3.12
C LEU A 421 16.45 15.95 -4.07
N SER A 422 15.22 15.52 -3.78
CA SER A 422 14.03 15.94 -4.52
C SER A 422 13.76 17.43 -4.35
N ILE A 423 13.83 17.96 -3.13
CA ILE A 423 13.70 19.40 -2.84
C ILE A 423 14.83 20.21 -3.49
N LYS A 424 16.09 19.74 -3.44
CA LYS A 424 17.22 20.39 -4.13
C LYS A 424 16.95 20.55 -5.62
N LYS A 425 16.48 19.49 -6.28
CA LYS A 425 16.14 19.52 -7.71
C LYS A 425 14.98 20.49 -7.98
N MET A 426 13.97 20.54 -7.11
CA MET A 426 12.85 21.48 -7.26
C MET A 426 13.31 22.94 -7.15
N ASN A 427 14.16 23.25 -6.17
CA ASN A 427 14.72 24.58 -5.97
C ASN A 427 15.61 24.99 -7.15
N GLU A 428 16.40 24.07 -7.69
CA GLU A 428 17.22 24.30 -8.89
C GLU A 428 16.35 24.59 -10.12
N ILE A 429 15.31 23.79 -10.37
CA ILE A 429 14.38 24.02 -11.49
C ILE A 429 13.70 25.38 -11.36
N GLN A 430 13.17 25.73 -10.18
CA GLN A 430 12.51 27.01 -9.97
C GLN A 430 13.46 28.19 -10.21
N LYS A 431 14.71 28.09 -9.72
CA LYS A 431 15.74 29.12 -9.93
C LYS A 431 16.10 29.31 -11.41
N ASN A 432 15.99 28.25 -12.21
CA ASN A 432 16.24 28.29 -13.66
C ASN A 432 15.04 28.77 -14.49
N ILE A 433 13.95 29.21 -13.86
CA ILE A 433 12.74 29.73 -14.52
C ILE A 433 12.58 31.22 -14.21
N ASP A 434 12.65 32.04 -15.26
CA ASP A 434 12.42 33.49 -15.19
C ASP A 434 10.94 33.85 -15.12
N GLY A 435 10.64 34.86 -14.29
CA GLY A 435 9.30 35.36 -13.99
C GLY A 435 8.38 34.29 -13.42
N TRP A 436 8.84 33.63 -12.36
CA TRP A 436 8.03 32.75 -11.51
C TRP A 436 6.90 33.53 -10.86
N GLU A 437 5.69 32.94 -10.84
CA GLU A 437 4.50 33.53 -10.25
C GLU A 437 3.85 32.54 -9.27
N GLY A 438 3.51 33.05 -8.08
CA GLY A 438 2.94 32.27 -6.97
C GLY A 438 3.99 31.61 -6.07
N LYS A 439 3.51 30.65 -5.26
CA LYS A 439 4.29 29.93 -4.25
C LYS A 439 5.41 29.06 -4.83
N ASP A 440 6.42 28.77 -4.02
CA ASP A 440 7.52 27.88 -4.38
C ASP A 440 7.03 26.47 -4.73
N ILE A 441 7.74 25.80 -5.65
CA ILE A 441 7.37 24.44 -6.08
C ILE A 441 7.34 23.49 -4.86
N GLY A 442 8.30 23.63 -3.93
CA GLY A 442 8.39 22.82 -2.71
C GLY A 442 7.20 22.96 -1.74
N GLN A 443 6.36 23.98 -1.89
CA GLN A 443 5.19 24.18 -1.03
C GLN A 443 3.94 23.42 -1.52
N CYS A 444 3.94 22.93 -2.75
CA CYS A 444 2.77 22.26 -3.35
C CYS A 444 3.09 20.99 -4.12
N CYS A 445 4.36 20.59 -4.14
CA CYS A 445 4.85 19.37 -4.77
C CYS A 445 5.85 18.69 -3.83
N ASN A 446 5.95 17.37 -3.90
CA ASN A 446 6.95 16.59 -3.17
C ASN A 446 7.96 15.92 -4.11
N GLN A 447 7.60 15.77 -5.38
CA GLN A 447 8.37 14.96 -6.31
C GLN A 447 8.38 15.53 -7.72
N PHE A 448 9.58 15.54 -8.32
CA PHE A 448 9.77 15.73 -9.75
C PHE A 448 9.58 14.39 -10.49
N ILE A 449 8.78 14.39 -11.56
CA ILE A 449 8.35 13.16 -12.26
C ILE A 449 9.02 13.05 -13.61
N MET A 450 8.89 14.08 -14.45
CA MET A 450 9.49 14.08 -15.78
C MET A 450 9.68 15.48 -16.33
N GLU A 451 10.57 15.55 -17.32
CA GLU A 451 10.88 16.74 -18.08
C GLU A 451 10.91 16.35 -19.56
N GLY A 452 10.45 17.25 -20.42
CA GLY A 452 10.45 17.04 -21.85
C GLY A 452 9.83 18.22 -22.59
N THR A 453 9.66 18.07 -23.90
CA THR A 453 9.17 19.13 -24.76
C THR A 453 7.83 18.76 -25.38
N LEU A 454 6.84 19.65 -25.31
CA LEU A 454 5.55 19.50 -26.01
C LEU A 454 5.17 20.78 -26.76
N THR A 455 4.36 20.63 -27.80
CA THR A 455 3.81 21.74 -28.56
C THR A 455 2.38 21.99 -28.10
N ARG A 456 2.09 23.17 -27.55
CA ARG A 456 0.71 23.59 -27.26
C ARG A 456 0.02 23.97 -28.56
N HIS A 457 -1.16 23.41 -28.82
CA HIS A 457 -1.95 23.76 -30.00
C HIS A 457 -2.28 25.27 -30.00
N GLY A 458 -1.98 25.96 -31.11
CA GLY A 458 -2.10 27.41 -31.24
C GLY A 458 -0.92 28.23 -30.69
N ALA A 459 0.09 27.61 -30.06
CA ALA A 459 1.30 28.31 -29.63
C ALA A 459 2.34 28.41 -30.76
N LYS A 460 3.04 29.55 -30.84
CA LYS A 460 4.08 29.80 -31.86
C LYS A 460 5.39 29.03 -31.67
N HIS A 461 5.65 28.53 -30.47
CA HIS A 461 6.90 27.86 -30.11
C HIS A 461 6.59 26.67 -29.21
N GLU A 462 7.41 25.62 -29.32
CA GLU A 462 7.42 24.50 -28.39
C GLU A 462 7.65 24.98 -26.95
N ARG A 463 7.12 24.21 -26.00
CA ARG A 463 7.24 24.46 -24.57
C ARG A 463 8.10 23.37 -23.97
N HIS A 464 9.07 23.78 -23.17
CA HIS A 464 9.77 22.87 -22.29
C HIS A 464 8.96 22.73 -21.01
N ILE A 465 8.72 21.50 -20.58
CA ILE A 465 7.74 21.20 -19.53
C ILE A 465 8.43 20.44 -18.42
N PHE A 466 8.20 20.91 -17.20
CA PHE A 466 8.55 20.23 -15.97
C PHE A 466 7.27 19.71 -15.31
N LEU A 467 7.19 18.39 -15.12
CA LEU A 467 6.08 17.72 -14.44
C LEU A 467 6.49 17.30 -13.03
N PHE A 468 5.69 17.73 -12.07
CA PHE A 468 5.74 17.36 -10.67
C PHE A 468 4.43 16.66 -10.28
N ASP A 469 4.39 16.07 -9.09
CA ASP A 469 3.20 15.42 -8.53
C ASP A 469 1.98 16.36 -8.43
N GLY A 470 2.21 17.61 -8.01
CA GLY A 470 1.16 18.62 -7.87
C GLY A 470 1.04 19.61 -9.04
N LEU A 471 2.07 19.76 -9.87
CA LEU A 471 2.18 20.85 -10.86
C LEU A 471 2.71 20.40 -12.22
N MET A 472 2.18 20.99 -13.28
CA MET A 472 2.78 20.96 -14.62
C MET A 472 3.15 22.38 -15.04
N ILE A 473 4.43 22.61 -15.28
CA ILE A 473 5.02 23.91 -15.55
C ILE A 473 5.45 23.97 -17.01
N CYS A 474 4.94 24.93 -17.77
CA CYS A 474 5.27 25.11 -19.18
C CYS A 474 6.12 26.37 -19.38
N CYS A 475 7.30 26.17 -19.95
CA CYS A 475 8.31 27.20 -20.16
C CYS A 475 8.61 27.42 -21.63
N LYS A 476 9.01 28.64 -22.01
CA LYS A 476 9.69 28.92 -23.27
C LYS A 476 11.21 28.85 -23.04
N THR A 477 11.94 28.17 -23.92
CA THR A 477 13.40 28.16 -23.91
C THR A 477 13.97 29.49 -24.39
N ASN A 478 14.89 30.06 -23.63
CA ASN A 478 15.63 31.26 -24.01
C ASN A 478 16.91 30.83 -24.76
N HIS A 479 16.86 30.79 -26.09
CA HIS A 479 18.08 30.57 -26.87
C HIS A 479 18.89 31.86 -27.01
N GLY A 480 19.97 31.98 -26.24
CA GLY A 480 21.08 32.92 -26.49
C GLY A 480 21.59 33.68 -25.26
N PRO A 481 22.84 34.17 -25.30
CA PRO A 481 23.42 34.98 -24.23
C PRO A 481 22.61 36.27 -24.03
N PRO A 482 22.62 36.86 -22.80
CA PRO A 482 21.80 38.00 -22.45
C PRO A 482 21.98 39.14 -23.46
N ARG A 483 20.88 39.55 -24.10
CA ARG A 483 20.90 40.53 -25.20
C ARG A 483 21.29 41.95 -24.76
N LEU A 484 21.45 42.19 -23.45
CA LEU A 484 21.78 43.49 -22.88
C LEU A 484 22.77 43.32 -21.70
N PRO A 485 23.82 44.15 -21.59
CA PRO A 485 24.60 44.24 -20.36
C PRO A 485 23.68 44.76 -19.24
N GLY A 486 23.45 43.94 -18.21
CA GLY A 486 22.54 44.26 -17.10
C GLY A 486 21.12 43.68 -17.19
N ALA A 487 20.83 42.78 -18.14
CA ALA A 487 19.59 41.99 -18.09
C ALA A 487 19.59 41.05 -16.87
N SER A 488 18.53 41.11 -16.07
CA SER A 488 18.48 40.69 -14.66
C SER A 488 18.33 39.18 -14.38
N SER A 489 18.33 38.30 -15.39
CA SER A 489 18.15 36.87 -15.17
C SER A 489 18.98 36.02 -16.14
N THR A 490 19.80 35.12 -15.60
CA THR A 490 20.58 34.10 -16.32
C THR A 490 19.79 32.81 -16.56
N ALA A 491 18.48 32.82 -16.27
CA ALA A 491 17.62 31.65 -16.36
C ALA A 491 17.41 31.19 -17.83
N GLU A 492 17.57 29.89 -18.05
CA GLU A 492 17.43 29.24 -19.35
C GLU A 492 15.97 29.20 -19.83
N TYR A 493 15.03 29.26 -18.90
CA TYR A 493 13.60 29.11 -19.16
C TYR A 493 12.82 30.35 -18.76
N ARG A 494 11.76 30.68 -19.49
CA ARG A 494 10.79 31.72 -19.12
C ARG A 494 9.42 31.07 -18.90
N LEU A 495 8.84 31.27 -17.71
CA LEU A 495 7.51 30.75 -17.39
C LEU A 495 6.46 31.25 -18.39
N LYS A 496 5.57 30.36 -18.83
CA LYS A 496 4.42 30.69 -19.68
C LYS A 496 3.10 30.29 -19.06
N GLU A 497 2.98 29.04 -18.62
CA GLU A 497 1.75 28.51 -18.05
C GLU A 497 2.09 27.59 -16.87
N LYS A 498 1.18 27.56 -15.89
CA LYS A 498 1.25 26.69 -14.71
C LYS A 498 -0.10 26.02 -14.55
N PHE A 499 -0.11 24.70 -14.49
CA PHE A 499 -1.32 23.90 -14.27
C PHE A 499 -1.21 23.13 -12.96
N PHE A 500 -2.26 23.21 -12.15
CA PHE A 500 -2.36 22.41 -10.94
C PHE A 500 -2.98 21.06 -11.29
N MET A 501 -2.22 19.97 -11.11
CA MET A 501 -2.60 18.63 -11.57
C MET A 501 -3.82 18.03 -10.87
N ARG A 502 -4.31 18.69 -9.80
CA ARG A 502 -5.58 18.36 -9.13
C ARG A 502 -6.81 18.97 -9.80
N LYS A 503 -6.66 20.03 -10.59
CA LYS A 503 -7.77 20.76 -11.25
C LYS A 503 -7.90 20.42 -12.73
N VAL A 504 -7.29 19.32 -13.17
CA VAL A 504 -7.15 18.95 -14.57
C VAL A 504 -7.61 17.52 -14.79
N GLN A 505 -8.51 17.32 -15.74
CA GLN A 505 -8.83 16.00 -16.28
C GLN A 505 -8.02 15.79 -17.56
N ILE A 506 -7.30 14.67 -17.65
CA ILE A 506 -6.54 14.30 -18.83
C ILE A 506 -7.42 13.45 -19.75
N ASN A 507 -7.55 13.87 -21.00
CA ASN A 507 -8.28 13.16 -22.02
C ASN A 507 -7.37 12.81 -23.19
N ASP A 508 -7.40 11.55 -23.64
CA ASP A 508 -6.68 11.14 -24.83
C ASP A 508 -7.37 11.67 -26.10
N LYS A 509 -6.59 12.11 -27.09
CA LYS A 509 -7.12 12.56 -28.38
C LYS A 509 -6.59 11.68 -29.49
N ASP A 510 -7.54 11.20 -30.29
CA ASP A 510 -7.23 10.56 -31.58
C ASP A 510 -6.59 11.56 -32.54
N ASP A 511 -5.73 11.03 -33.40
CA ASP A 511 -5.06 11.82 -34.43
C ASP A 511 -6.10 12.40 -35.40
N LYS A 512 -6.08 13.71 -35.59
CA LYS A 512 -6.90 14.40 -36.59
C LYS A 512 -6.04 14.91 -37.73
N GLU A 513 -6.35 14.44 -38.93
CA GLU A 513 -5.62 14.81 -40.14
C GLU A 513 -5.65 16.33 -40.35
N GLY A 514 -4.47 16.94 -40.46
CA GLY A 514 -4.31 18.39 -40.66
C GLY A 514 -4.37 19.27 -39.41
N GLU A 515 -4.73 18.74 -38.23
CA GLU A 515 -4.78 19.52 -36.98
C GLU A 515 -3.67 19.12 -35.99
N TYR A 516 -3.69 17.88 -35.50
CA TYR A 516 -2.75 17.38 -34.50
C TYR A 516 -2.59 15.87 -34.59
N ARG A 517 -1.38 15.40 -34.28
CA ARG A 517 -1.02 13.99 -34.09
C ARG A 517 -0.33 13.81 -32.76
N HIS A 518 -0.50 12.66 -32.13
CA HIS A 518 0.10 12.34 -30.84
C HIS A 518 -0.26 13.38 -29.77
N ALA A 519 -1.55 13.76 -29.72
CA ALA A 519 -2.06 14.79 -28.84
C ALA A 519 -2.83 14.23 -27.64
N PHE A 520 -2.89 15.03 -26.58
CA PHE A 520 -3.77 14.84 -25.42
C PHE A 520 -4.32 16.20 -24.97
N GLU A 521 -5.45 16.18 -24.28
CA GLU A 521 -6.18 17.36 -23.82
C GLU A 521 -6.18 17.45 -22.30
N LEU A 522 -5.88 18.64 -21.78
CA LEU A 522 -6.04 19.02 -20.39
C LEU A 522 -7.33 19.84 -20.25
N ILE A 523 -8.34 19.30 -19.58
CA ILE A 523 -9.61 19.99 -19.32
C ILE A 523 -9.54 20.64 -17.94
N LEU A 524 -9.69 21.96 -17.89
CA LEU A 524 -9.70 22.76 -16.67
C LEU A 524 -11.11 22.80 -16.07
N LYS A 525 -11.23 22.99 -14.74
CA LYS A 525 -12.53 23.07 -14.02
C LYS A 525 -13.50 24.10 -14.61
N ASP A 526 -12.99 25.18 -15.21
CA ASP A 526 -13.80 26.25 -15.80
C ASP A 526 -14.37 25.90 -17.19
N GLY A 527 -14.18 24.65 -17.65
CA GLY A 527 -14.60 24.16 -18.97
C GLY A 527 -13.64 24.51 -20.12
N ASN A 528 -12.61 25.31 -19.86
CA ASN A 528 -11.53 25.58 -20.82
C ASN A 528 -10.64 24.34 -20.99
N SER A 529 -10.20 24.06 -22.22
CA SER A 529 -9.25 22.96 -22.48
C SER A 529 -8.00 23.42 -23.22
N VAL A 530 -6.90 22.71 -22.98
CA VAL A 530 -5.60 22.94 -23.63
C VAL A 530 -5.10 21.64 -24.24
N VAL A 531 -4.81 21.67 -25.54
CA VAL A 531 -4.29 20.50 -26.27
C VAL A 531 -2.77 20.59 -26.38
N PHE A 532 -2.09 19.53 -25.98
CA PHE A 532 -0.65 19.35 -26.14
C PHE A 532 -0.35 18.25 -27.15
N GLN A 533 0.69 18.45 -27.95
CA GLN A 533 1.17 17.54 -28.97
C GLN A 533 2.62 17.10 -28.67
N ALA A 534 2.85 15.79 -28.67
CA ALA A 534 4.18 15.19 -28.58
C ALA A 534 4.81 15.00 -29.97
N LYS A 535 6.14 14.81 -30.04
CA LYS A 535 6.85 14.62 -31.32
C LYS A 535 6.66 13.21 -31.88
N SER A 536 6.37 12.23 -31.01
CA SER A 536 6.17 10.83 -31.39
C SER A 536 5.10 10.15 -30.51
N ALA A 537 4.59 9.01 -30.97
CA ALA A 537 3.70 8.17 -30.18
C ALA A 537 4.36 7.66 -28.88
N GLU A 538 5.67 7.41 -28.91
CA GLU A 538 6.46 7.02 -27.74
C GLU A 538 6.47 8.13 -26.69
N GLU A 539 6.76 9.38 -27.10
CA GLU A 539 6.70 10.54 -26.19
C GLU A 539 5.29 10.75 -25.64
N LYS A 540 4.25 10.66 -26.48
CA LYS A 540 2.84 10.72 -26.03
C LYS A 540 2.56 9.67 -24.98
N SER A 541 2.90 8.42 -25.25
CA SER A 541 2.75 7.31 -24.30
C SER A 541 3.47 7.63 -22.99
N SER A 542 4.65 8.26 -23.08
CA SER A 542 5.45 8.61 -21.93
C SER A 542 4.80 9.62 -21.00
N TRP A 543 4.25 10.68 -21.60
CA TRP A 543 3.49 11.74 -20.94
C TRP A 543 2.18 11.23 -20.39
N MET A 544 1.38 10.54 -21.21
CA MET A 544 0.10 9.97 -20.80
C MET A 544 0.27 9.04 -19.62
N ALA A 545 1.25 8.14 -19.64
CA ALA A 545 1.49 7.24 -18.53
C ALA A 545 1.83 7.97 -17.23
N ALA A 546 2.57 9.09 -17.26
CA ALA A 546 2.85 9.89 -16.06
C ALA A 546 1.61 10.65 -15.57
N LEU A 547 0.89 11.31 -16.50
CA LEU A 547 -0.30 12.10 -16.20
C LEU A 547 -1.46 11.25 -15.68
N ILE A 548 -1.75 10.12 -16.34
CA ILE A 548 -2.78 9.16 -15.94
C ILE A 548 -2.39 8.48 -14.62
N SER A 549 -1.12 8.13 -14.42
CA SER A 549 -0.67 7.62 -13.11
C SER A 549 -0.95 8.64 -12.01
N LEU A 550 -0.65 9.92 -12.21
CA LEU A 550 -0.95 10.96 -11.23
C LEU A 550 -2.44 11.17 -10.98
N GLN A 551 -3.27 11.02 -12.00
CA GLN A 551 -4.71 11.22 -11.87
C GLN A 551 -5.38 10.04 -11.17
N TYR A 552 -5.00 8.80 -11.49
CA TYR A 552 -5.72 7.60 -11.08
C TYR A 552 -4.97 6.73 -10.05
N ARG A 553 -3.79 7.12 -9.56
CA ARG A 553 -3.04 6.35 -8.55
C ARG A 553 -3.88 6.05 -7.31
N SER A 554 -4.54 7.05 -6.72
CA SER A 554 -5.37 6.84 -5.53
C SER A 554 -6.53 5.88 -5.82
N THR A 555 -7.19 6.02 -6.96
CA THR A 555 -8.26 5.11 -7.40
C THR A 555 -7.77 3.67 -7.52
N LEU A 556 -6.64 3.44 -8.19
CA LEU A 556 -6.06 2.12 -8.38
C LEU A 556 -5.64 1.47 -7.05
N GLU A 557 -5.02 2.24 -6.14
CA GLU A 557 -4.64 1.76 -4.81
C GLU A 557 -5.87 1.40 -3.96
N ARG A 558 -6.95 2.19 -4.03
CA ARG A 558 -8.20 1.89 -3.33
C ARG A 558 -8.91 0.65 -3.91
N MET A 559 -8.88 0.48 -5.23
CA MET A 559 -9.37 -0.74 -5.88
C MET A 559 -8.61 -1.97 -5.40
N LEU A 560 -7.28 -1.88 -5.30
CA LEU A 560 -6.45 -2.95 -4.77
C LEU A 560 -6.83 -3.29 -3.33
N ASP A 561 -6.91 -2.28 -2.46
CA ASP A 561 -7.29 -2.47 -1.06
C ASP A 561 -8.67 -3.15 -0.94
N SER A 562 -9.64 -2.74 -1.77
CA SER A 562 -10.97 -3.35 -1.80
C SER A 562 -10.92 -4.80 -2.27
N ALA A 563 -10.11 -5.12 -3.28
CA ALA A 563 -9.95 -6.49 -3.77
C ALA A 563 -9.30 -7.40 -2.71
N MET A 564 -8.24 -6.92 -2.06
CA MET A 564 -7.59 -7.65 -0.97
C MET A 564 -8.53 -7.90 0.22
N MET A 565 -9.32 -6.89 0.62
CA MET A 565 -10.31 -7.05 1.69
C MET A 565 -11.45 -8.01 1.32
N HIS A 566 -11.82 -8.08 0.04
CA HIS A 566 -12.85 -9.00 -0.43
C HIS A 566 -12.38 -10.46 -0.32
N GLU A 567 -11.16 -10.76 -0.77
CA GLU A 567 -10.55 -12.09 -0.64
C GLU A 567 -10.43 -12.52 0.83
N GLU A 568 -9.98 -11.63 1.72
CA GLU A 568 -9.91 -11.93 3.16
C GLU A 568 -11.28 -12.27 3.77
N LYS A 569 -12.38 -11.76 3.20
CA LYS A 569 -13.74 -11.96 3.70
C LYS A 569 -14.41 -13.21 3.13
N GLU A 570 -14.18 -13.52 1.86
CA GLU A 570 -14.75 -14.70 1.22
C GLU A 570 -14.09 -15.99 1.70
N GLU A 571 -12.85 -15.91 2.16
CA GLU A 571 -12.07 -17.04 2.66
C GLU A 571 -11.65 -16.84 4.12
N PRO A 572 -12.57 -16.95 5.11
CA PRO A 572 -12.20 -16.89 6.51
C PRO A 572 -11.40 -18.14 6.90
N MET A 573 -10.23 -17.96 7.50
CA MET A 573 -9.42 -19.06 8.01
C MET A 573 -10.17 -19.80 9.12
N ILE A 574 -10.37 -21.11 8.92
CA ILE A 574 -11.01 -21.99 9.90
C ILE A 574 -9.92 -22.54 10.82
N LEU A 575 -10.04 -22.26 12.12
CA LEU A 575 -9.17 -22.84 13.15
C LEU A 575 -9.69 -24.23 13.57
N PRO A 576 -8.82 -25.11 14.08
CA PRO A 576 -9.24 -26.38 14.65
C PRO A 576 -10.23 -26.20 15.81
N ASP A 577 -11.04 -27.22 16.06
CA ASP A 577 -11.97 -27.22 17.19
C ASP A 577 -11.24 -27.29 18.54
N GLU A 578 -11.81 -26.68 19.58
CA GLU A 578 -11.25 -26.68 20.94
C GLU A 578 -11.08 -28.11 21.49
N ASP A 579 -12.00 -29.00 21.12
CA ASP A 579 -11.97 -30.41 21.55
C ASP A 579 -10.78 -31.19 20.96
N GLU A 580 -10.30 -30.80 19.78
CA GLU A 580 -9.15 -31.43 19.10
C GLU A 580 -7.83 -30.69 19.38
N TYR A 581 -7.88 -29.38 19.65
CA TYR A 581 -6.71 -28.54 19.86
C TYR A 581 -6.95 -27.50 20.96
N ARG A 582 -6.42 -27.76 22.15
CA ARG A 582 -6.67 -26.95 23.37
C ARG A 582 -6.23 -25.48 23.27
N PHE A 583 -5.31 -25.15 22.37
CA PHE A 583 -4.88 -23.77 22.12
C PHE A 583 -5.83 -22.99 21.19
N ALA A 584 -6.93 -23.61 20.72
CA ALA A 584 -7.99 -22.94 19.95
C ALA A 584 -9.09 -22.32 20.84
N GLU A 585 -9.08 -22.59 22.15
CA GLU A 585 -10.04 -21.98 23.10
C GLU A 585 -10.05 -20.45 22.93
N PRO A 586 -11.19 -19.77 22.74
CA PRO A 586 -11.22 -18.32 22.57
C PRO A 586 -10.73 -17.55 23.81
N ASP A 587 -10.15 -16.37 23.59
CA ASP A 587 -9.77 -15.47 24.67
C ASP A 587 -10.99 -14.99 25.48
N SER A 588 -10.86 -15.01 26.81
CA SER A 588 -11.83 -14.49 27.75
C SER A 588 -11.15 -13.89 28.97
N GLY A 589 -11.85 -13.04 29.73
CA GLY A 589 -11.32 -12.48 30.98
C GLY A 589 -11.03 -13.53 32.08
N GLN A 590 -11.36 -14.80 31.85
CA GLN A 590 -11.05 -15.91 32.76
C GLN A 590 -9.75 -16.64 32.41
N ASN A 591 -9.32 -16.62 31.14
CA ASN A 591 -8.16 -17.38 30.68
C ASN A 591 -6.95 -16.51 30.30
N ILE A 592 -7.15 -15.23 29.97
CA ILE A 592 -6.08 -14.26 29.70
C ILE A 592 -6.49 -12.84 30.11
N VAL A 593 -5.52 -12.08 30.64
CA VAL A 593 -5.68 -10.69 31.07
C VAL A 593 -4.56 -9.85 30.49
N PHE A 594 -4.91 -8.79 29.77
CA PHE A 594 -3.97 -7.83 29.21
C PHE A 594 -3.85 -6.58 30.10
N GLU A 595 -2.72 -5.88 29.99
CA GLU A 595 -2.51 -4.63 30.71
C GLU A 595 -3.22 -3.46 30.01
N GLU A 596 -4.21 -2.87 30.67
CA GLU A 596 -4.92 -1.70 30.14
C GLU A 596 -4.01 -0.46 30.19
N ASN A 597 -3.81 0.19 29.03
CA ASN A 597 -3.01 1.41 28.83
C ASN A 597 -1.48 1.27 28.74
N ILE A 598 -0.95 0.05 28.60
CA ILE A 598 0.47 -0.16 28.27
C ILE A 598 0.55 -1.08 27.04
N LEU A 599 0.68 -0.46 25.86
CA LEU A 599 1.14 -1.17 24.67
C LEU A 599 2.66 -1.09 24.64
N SER A 600 3.32 -2.16 24.18
CA SER A 600 4.76 -2.09 23.91
C SER A 600 5.05 -1.00 22.87
N LYS A 601 6.30 -0.54 22.77
CA LYS A 601 6.73 0.37 21.68
C LYS A 601 6.43 -0.19 20.27
N SER A 602 6.19 -1.51 20.16
CA SER A 602 5.86 -2.23 18.93
C SER A 602 4.35 -2.45 18.71
N GLY A 603 3.47 -1.96 19.59
CA GLY A 603 2.02 -2.12 19.47
C GLY A 603 1.49 -3.52 19.82
N ILE A 604 2.32 -4.37 20.43
CA ILE A 604 1.97 -5.72 20.84
C ILE A 604 1.23 -5.67 22.20
N PRO A 605 0.12 -6.42 22.38
CA PRO A 605 -0.58 -6.51 23.67
C PRO A 605 0.32 -7.08 24.77
N ILE A 606 0.47 -6.35 25.88
CA ILE A 606 1.22 -6.82 27.05
C ILE A 606 0.32 -7.68 27.93
N ILE A 607 0.78 -8.89 28.23
CA ILE A 607 0.04 -9.86 29.05
C ILE A 607 0.34 -9.59 30.52
N LYS A 608 -0.72 -9.38 31.30
CA LYS A 608 -0.65 -9.22 32.75
C LYS A 608 -0.74 -10.56 33.48
N ALA A 609 -1.62 -11.45 33.02
CA ALA A 609 -1.79 -12.80 33.55
C ALA A 609 -2.48 -13.70 32.53
N GLY A 610 -2.35 -15.01 32.67
CA GLY A 610 -3.07 -15.99 31.85
C GLY A 610 -2.84 -17.42 32.34
N THR A 611 -3.62 -18.37 31.84
CA THR A 611 -3.35 -19.80 32.03
C THR A 611 -2.06 -20.20 31.31
N VAL A 612 -1.43 -21.31 31.71
CA VAL A 612 -0.20 -21.79 31.04
C VAL A 612 -0.45 -22.01 29.53
N LEU A 613 -1.63 -22.52 29.17
CA LEU A 613 -2.03 -22.69 27.76
C LEU A 613 -2.02 -21.35 27.01
N LYS A 614 -2.69 -20.33 27.56
CA LYS A 614 -2.74 -18.99 26.94
C LYS A 614 -1.39 -18.29 26.91
N LEU A 615 -0.53 -18.53 27.90
CA LEU A 615 0.84 -18.01 27.87
C LEU A 615 1.66 -18.67 26.76
N ILE A 616 1.55 -19.99 26.54
CA ILE A 616 2.24 -20.69 25.45
C ILE A 616 1.66 -20.33 24.08
N GLU A 617 0.35 -20.16 23.97
CA GLU A 617 -0.29 -19.64 22.75
C GLU A 617 0.29 -18.27 22.38
N ARG A 618 0.39 -17.35 23.36
CA ARG A 618 0.95 -16.02 23.13
C ARG A 618 2.47 -16.02 22.94
N LEU A 619 3.17 -16.98 23.54
CA LEU A 619 4.59 -17.23 23.32
C LEU A 619 4.88 -17.59 21.86
N THR A 620 3.93 -18.26 21.20
CA THR A 620 4.10 -18.80 19.85
C THR A 620 3.17 -18.18 18.81
N TYR A 621 2.56 -17.02 19.12
CA TYR A 621 1.73 -16.15 18.26
C TYR A 621 0.85 -16.90 17.27
N HIS A 622 0.30 -16.27 16.25
CA HIS A 622 0.55 -16.61 14.84
C HIS A 622 0.63 -15.29 14.06
N MET A 623 -0.12 -14.29 14.53
CA MET A 623 -0.16 -12.93 13.98
C MET A 623 1.08 -12.08 14.29
N TYR A 624 1.80 -12.34 15.38
CA TYR A 624 2.97 -11.56 15.79
C TYR A 624 3.90 -12.36 16.69
N ALA A 625 5.17 -11.93 16.73
CA ALA A 625 6.20 -12.45 17.63
C ALA A 625 6.57 -11.40 18.69
N ASP A 626 6.90 -11.87 19.90
CA ASP A 626 7.40 -11.01 20.98
C ASP A 626 8.68 -11.61 21.59
N PRO A 627 9.86 -11.24 21.08
CA PRO A 627 11.14 -11.71 21.59
C PRO A 627 11.35 -11.39 23.09
N ASN A 628 10.79 -10.27 23.57
CA ASN A 628 10.89 -9.90 24.98
C ASN A 628 10.07 -10.83 25.86
N PHE A 629 8.89 -11.23 25.39
CA PHE A 629 8.07 -12.21 26.08
C PHE A 629 8.73 -13.58 26.10
N VAL A 630 9.35 -14.04 25.00
CA VAL A 630 10.13 -15.30 24.97
C VAL A 630 11.21 -15.32 26.03
N ARG A 631 12.06 -14.29 26.08
CA ARG A 631 13.13 -14.16 27.07
C ARG A 631 12.60 -14.14 28.50
N THR A 632 11.55 -13.36 28.75
CA THR A 632 10.94 -13.22 30.07
C THR A 632 10.33 -14.54 30.54
N PHE A 633 9.62 -15.23 29.65
CA PHE A 633 9.00 -16.52 29.91
C PHE A 633 10.07 -17.59 30.22
N LEU A 634 11.06 -17.80 29.35
CA LEU A 634 12.11 -18.81 29.55
C LEU A 634 12.96 -18.56 30.81
N THR A 635 13.10 -17.30 31.22
CA THR A 635 13.77 -16.93 32.47
C THR A 635 12.93 -17.28 33.72
N THR A 636 11.60 -17.16 33.66
CA THR A 636 10.74 -17.15 34.86
C THR A 636 9.73 -18.30 34.98
N TYR A 637 9.51 -19.09 33.91
CA TYR A 637 8.44 -20.09 33.84
C TYR A 637 8.50 -21.14 34.95
N ARG A 638 9.71 -21.48 35.43
CA ARG A 638 9.94 -22.48 36.49
C ARG A 638 9.22 -22.17 37.80
N SER A 639 8.77 -20.94 37.99
CA SER A 639 7.96 -20.53 39.14
C SER A 639 6.51 -21.05 39.10
N PHE A 640 5.99 -21.38 37.91
CA PHE A 640 4.59 -21.76 37.70
C PHE A 640 4.37 -22.96 36.75
N CYS A 641 5.38 -23.41 36.01
CA CYS A 641 5.32 -24.57 35.10
C CYS A 641 6.63 -25.37 35.19
N LYS A 642 6.53 -26.71 35.17
CA LYS A 642 7.71 -27.58 35.24
C LYS A 642 8.38 -27.71 33.86
N PRO A 643 9.72 -27.90 33.77
CA PRO A 643 10.42 -28.09 32.50
C PRO A 643 9.77 -29.18 31.63
N LYS A 644 9.56 -30.38 32.19
CA LYS A 644 8.90 -31.48 31.46
C LYS A 644 7.49 -31.12 30.95
N GLU A 645 6.71 -30.40 31.75
CA GLU A 645 5.36 -29.98 31.38
C GLU A 645 5.38 -28.94 30.26
N LEU A 646 6.34 -28.02 30.29
CA LEU A 646 6.53 -27.05 29.21
C LEU A 646 6.88 -27.73 27.88
N LEU A 647 7.78 -28.73 27.89
CA LEU A 647 8.12 -29.48 26.68
C LEU A 647 6.88 -30.18 26.09
N ASP A 648 6.07 -30.80 26.95
CA ASP A 648 4.84 -31.51 26.52
C ASP A 648 3.85 -30.56 25.86
N LEU A 649 3.66 -29.38 26.45
CA LEU A 649 2.76 -28.36 25.92
C LEU A 649 3.30 -27.70 24.64
N LEU A 650 4.62 -27.59 24.46
CA LEU A 650 5.22 -27.09 23.22
C LEU A 650 5.07 -28.11 22.07
N ILE A 651 5.24 -29.40 22.36
CA ILE A 651 4.98 -30.47 21.38
C ILE A 651 3.50 -30.49 20.99
N GLU A 652 2.59 -30.40 21.96
CA GLU A 652 1.14 -30.28 21.71
C GLU A 652 0.83 -29.02 20.87
N ARG A 653 1.50 -27.89 21.15
CA ARG A 653 1.35 -26.66 20.36
C ARG A 653 1.82 -26.84 18.92
N PHE A 654 2.88 -27.63 18.69
CA PHE A 654 3.47 -27.89 17.38
C PHE A 654 2.62 -28.82 16.51
N GLU A 655 2.00 -29.83 17.11
CA GLU A 655 1.18 -30.84 16.43
C GLU A 655 -0.25 -30.32 16.19
N ILE A 656 -0.39 -29.38 15.25
CA ILE A 656 -1.69 -28.77 14.89
C ILE A 656 -2.49 -29.72 14.00
N PRO A 657 -3.71 -30.14 14.38
CA PRO A 657 -4.57 -30.97 13.54
C PRO A 657 -5.09 -30.16 12.35
N GLU A 658 -5.17 -30.81 11.18
CA GLU A 658 -5.70 -30.17 9.97
C GLU A 658 -7.24 -30.07 10.04
N PRO A 659 -7.83 -28.92 9.66
CA PRO A 659 -9.28 -28.78 9.63
C PRO A 659 -9.91 -29.81 8.69
N ARG A 660 -10.95 -30.51 9.17
CA ARG A 660 -11.70 -31.45 8.33
C ARG A 660 -12.50 -30.67 7.28
N VAL A 661 -12.02 -30.67 6.04
CA VAL A 661 -12.80 -30.16 4.91
C VAL A 661 -13.91 -31.17 4.63
N PHE A 662 -15.18 -30.73 4.63
CA PHE A 662 -16.31 -31.58 4.21
C PHE A 662 -16.22 -31.83 2.71
N GLU A 663 -15.42 -32.82 2.30
CA GLU A 663 -15.41 -33.30 0.92
C GLU A 663 -16.59 -34.28 0.70
N PRO A 664 -17.36 -34.16 -0.41
CA PRO A 664 -18.23 -35.23 -0.85
C PRO A 664 -17.39 -36.47 -1.18
N ASP A 665 -17.87 -37.67 -0.79
CA ASP A 665 -17.19 -38.97 -0.92
C ASP A 665 -16.27 -39.09 -2.16
N PRO A 666 -14.98 -39.46 -1.99
CA PRO A 666 -14.08 -39.64 -3.12
C PRO A 666 -14.52 -40.82 -3.99
N MET A 667 -14.80 -40.58 -5.27
CA MET A 667 -14.66 -41.64 -6.26
C MET A 667 -13.18 -42.02 -6.33
N GLU A 668 -12.90 -43.32 -6.14
CA GLU A 668 -11.57 -43.92 -6.09
C GLU A 668 -10.68 -43.48 -7.28
N GLY A 669 -9.51 -42.88 -6.97
CA GLY A 669 -8.35 -42.94 -7.87
C GLY A 669 -7.79 -41.62 -8.42
N ALA A 670 -8.26 -40.45 -8.00
CA ALA A 670 -7.62 -39.17 -8.34
C ALA A 670 -7.03 -38.52 -7.08
N GLU A 671 -5.73 -38.20 -7.08
CA GLU A 671 -5.15 -37.25 -6.11
C GLU A 671 -5.93 -35.94 -6.22
N GLN A 672 -6.74 -35.63 -5.21
CA GLN A 672 -7.44 -34.36 -5.16
C GLN A 672 -6.43 -33.26 -4.80
N PRO A 673 -6.43 -32.12 -5.51
CA PRO A 673 -5.56 -31.00 -5.17
C PRO A 673 -5.93 -30.46 -3.79
N ILE A 674 -4.92 -30.26 -2.93
CA ILE A 674 -5.06 -29.62 -1.61
C ILE A 674 -5.88 -28.33 -1.76
N SER A 675 -6.96 -28.19 -0.99
CA SER A 675 -7.83 -27.02 -1.06
C SER A 675 -7.05 -25.72 -0.77
N PRO A 676 -7.37 -24.61 -1.46
CA PRO A 676 -6.68 -23.33 -1.24
C PRO A 676 -6.80 -22.85 0.21
N GLU A 677 -7.93 -23.15 0.85
CA GLU A 677 -8.20 -22.91 2.27
C GLU A 677 -7.18 -23.61 3.18
N LEU A 678 -6.90 -24.90 2.92
CA LEU A 678 -5.94 -25.68 3.70
C LEU A 678 -4.50 -25.19 3.47
N LYS A 679 -4.15 -24.81 2.24
CA LYS A 679 -2.84 -24.17 1.95
C LYS A 679 -2.65 -22.88 2.73
N ARG A 680 -3.69 -22.04 2.80
CA ARG A 680 -3.66 -20.78 3.55
C ARG A 680 -3.56 -21.01 5.04
N PHE A 681 -4.34 -21.94 5.60
CA PHE A 681 -4.24 -22.34 7.01
C PHE A 681 -2.82 -22.81 7.37
N ARG A 682 -2.23 -23.69 6.54
CA ARG A 682 -0.85 -24.15 6.75
C ARG A 682 0.15 -22.99 6.75
N LYS A 683 0.01 -22.06 5.80
CA LYS A 683 0.95 -20.94 5.63
C LYS A 683 0.81 -19.82 6.68
N GLU A 684 -0.41 -19.41 6.99
CA GLU A 684 -0.66 -18.24 7.85
C GLU A 684 -0.83 -18.60 9.33
N PHE A 685 -1.11 -19.88 9.66
CA PHE A 685 -1.27 -20.34 11.04
C PHE A 685 -0.24 -21.39 11.44
N VAL A 686 -0.17 -22.52 10.72
CA VAL A 686 0.69 -23.65 11.13
C VAL A 686 2.17 -23.26 11.10
N GLN A 687 2.64 -22.70 9.99
CA GLN A 687 4.06 -22.32 9.82
C GLN A 687 4.52 -21.31 10.88
N PRO A 688 3.84 -20.16 11.13
CA PRO A 688 4.27 -19.23 12.18
C PRO A 688 4.27 -19.84 13.59
N VAL A 689 3.31 -20.71 13.91
CA VAL A 689 3.25 -21.36 15.22
C VAL A 689 4.41 -22.35 15.38
N GLN A 690 4.61 -23.23 14.40
CA GLN A 690 5.66 -24.23 14.42
C GLN A 690 7.05 -23.60 14.45
N LEU A 691 7.28 -22.58 13.62
CA LEU A 691 8.53 -21.81 13.62
C LEU A 691 8.83 -21.22 15.00
N ARG A 692 7.82 -20.60 15.65
CA ARG A 692 8.00 -20.00 16.98
C ARG A 692 8.18 -21.03 18.08
N VAL A 693 7.54 -22.20 17.99
CA VAL A 693 7.84 -23.31 18.91
C VAL A 693 9.31 -23.72 18.78
N LEU A 694 9.80 -23.90 17.55
CA LEU A 694 11.22 -24.21 17.31
C LEU A 694 12.13 -23.08 17.81
N ASN A 695 11.73 -21.82 17.66
CA ASN A 695 12.47 -20.67 18.17
C ASN A 695 12.61 -20.70 19.70
N VAL A 696 11.51 -21.00 20.39
CA VAL A 696 11.50 -21.17 21.85
C VAL A 696 12.43 -22.32 22.26
N CYS A 697 12.36 -23.46 21.57
CA CYS A 697 13.25 -24.59 21.82
C CYS A 697 14.72 -24.22 21.60
N ARG A 698 15.04 -23.48 20.52
CA ARG A 698 16.39 -22.98 20.24
C ARG A 698 16.92 -22.11 21.39
N HIS A 699 16.17 -21.09 21.79
CA HIS A 699 16.54 -20.21 22.92
C HIS A 699 16.66 -20.98 24.25
N TRP A 700 15.81 -21.99 24.46
CA TRP A 700 15.84 -22.82 25.66
C TRP A 700 17.13 -23.64 25.74
N VAL A 701 17.54 -24.27 24.63
CA VAL A 701 18.81 -25.02 24.57
C VAL A 701 20.00 -24.08 24.72
N GLU A 702 19.98 -22.92 24.06
CA GLU A 702 21.11 -21.99 24.01
C GLU A 702 21.39 -21.28 25.35
N HIS A 703 20.36 -20.73 25.99
CA HIS A 703 20.54 -19.90 27.20
C HIS A 703 20.15 -20.60 28.51
N HIS A 704 19.46 -21.73 28.41
CA HIS A 704 18.87 -22.42 29.56
C HIS A 704 19.20 -23.92 29.59
N PHE A 705 20.37 -24.30 29.02
CA PHE A 705 20.84 -25.69 28.90
C PHE A 705 20.86 -26.46 30.23
N TYR A 706 21.03 -25.75 31.35
CA TYR A 706 21.03 -26.32 32.70
C TYR A 706 19.74 -27.04 33.09
N ASP A 707 18.61 -26.82 32.40
CA ASP A 707 17.40 -27.63 32.60
C ASP A 707 17.60 -29.06 32.08
N PHE A 708 18.26 -29.20 30.93
CA PHE A 708 18.54 -30.47 30.28
C PHE A 708 19.70 -31.22 30.96
N GLU A 709 20.70 -30.50 31.48
CA GLU A 709 21.79 -31.10 32.27
C GLU A 709 21.27 -31.80 33.54
N ARG A 710 20.19 -31.28 34.14
CA ARG A 710 19.62 -31.81 35.38
C ARG A 710 18.74 -33.04 35.17
N GLU A 711 18.19 -33.22 33.98
CA GLU A 711 17.24 -34.28 33.66
C GLU A 711 17.48 -34.86 32.26
N PHE A 712 18.32 -35.91 32.16
CA PHE A 712 18.73 -36.51 30.89
C PHE A 712 17.56 -36.97 29.99
N LEU A 713 16.47 -37.48 30.59
CA LEU A 713 15.27 -37.89 29.85
C LEU A 713 14.58 -36.73 29.12
N MET A 714 14.79 -35.50 29.60
CA MET A 714 14.25 -34.30 28.96
C MET A 714 15.01 -33.97 27.67
N LEU A 715 16.33 -34.16 27.67
CA LEU A 715 17.18 -33.98 26.50
C LEU A 715 16.84 -35.01 25.42
N GLU A 716 16.78 -36.30 25.79
CA GLU A 716 16.43 -37.39 24.88
C GLU A 716 15.06 -37.14 24.21
N ARG A 717 14.07 -36.71 24.98
CA ARG A 717 12.75 -36.38 24.45
C ARG A 717 12.75 -35.17 23.50
N LEU A 718 13.57 -34.14 23.78
CA LEU A 718 13.73 -33.01 22.87
C LEU A 718 14.40 -33.46 21.57
N GLU A 719 15.44 -34.29 21.64
CA GLU A 719 16.13 -34.84 20.46
C GLU A 719 15.19 -35.71 19.61
N GLU A 720 14.36 -36.55 20.24
CA GLU A 720 13.32 -37.34 19.57
C GLU A 720 12.30 -36.45 18.88
N PHE A 721 11.83 -35.39 19.56
CA PHE A 721 10.91 -34.42 18.98
C PHE A 721 11.53 -33.73 17.76
N ILE A 722 12.73 -33.15 17.87
CA ILE A 722 13.40 -32.47 16.76
C ILE A 722 13.65 -33.45 15.59
N SER A 723 14.02 -34.70 15.87
CA SER A 723 14.19 -35.73 14.84
C SER A 723 12.89 -36.15 14.16
N SER A 724 11.74 -35.98 14.84
CA SER A 724 10.42 -36.26 14.28
C SER A 724 9.89 -35.15 13.38
N VAL A 725 10.42 -33.92 13.52
CA VAL A 725 10.11 -32.79 12.65
C VAL A 725 10.72 -33.07 11.28
N ARG A 726 9.89 -33.50 10.33
CA ARG A 726 10.31 -33.64 8.93
C ARG A 726 10.39 -32.27 8.28
N GLU A 727 11.35 -32.08 7.39
CA GLU A 727 11.40 -30.92 6.49
C GLU A 727 10.09 -30.87 5.69
N THR A 728 9.15 -30.04 6.14
CA THR A 728 8.00 -29.64 5.34
C THR A 728 8.50 -28.67 4.29
N HIS A 729 8.93 -29.23 3.15
CA HIS A 729 9.22 -28.48 1.91
C HIS A 729 7.94 -27.97 1.24
#